data_AF-A0A2W5AYB6-F1
#
_entry.id   AF-A0A2W5AYB6-F1
#
_cell.length_a   1.000
_cell.length_b   1.000
_cell.length_c   1.000
_cell.angle_alpha   90.00
_cell.angle_beta   90.00
_cell.angle_gamma   90.00
#
_symmetry.space_group_name_H-M   'P 1'
#
loop_
_entity.id
_entity.type
_entity.pdbx_description
1 polymer ?
#
loop_
_entity_poly.entity_id
_entity_poly.type
_entity_poly.pdbx_seq_one_letter_code
_entity_poly.pdbx_strand_id
1 'polypeptide(L)'
;MTRSQGLPRTSRSDVPSPRVLGLRRERAVEDLEMLGWTGREHTSLLWTLAAAGSPDLALNNFVRLVEALRAAEEAGDLPVPGAAHPESVAAAAAAQDGVDAGQGSSASQQDAAQADASQVDPAAAVPVGQVAQFADAKAATLLAAVAEKPNFRRRLFALLGASTALGDHLVANPGTWVDLAAPMPSRQEMMDEMLAAVGATPVEDAGELTFKAAITGSEADSALMVAYRNLLTRVATIDLASTLVERGQTPPKALDFEALSLALTDAADAGLTAALAVACSTVYGKPGAENEKQPARLAVLAMGKCGAQELNYISDVDVIFVAEPADARAMRWAGEFINIGSRVFFEVDAALRPEGKRGALVRTLDSHVNYYRRWAKTWEFQALLKARPMSGDLELGRDYCEAIAPMVWSAAEREDFVPDVQAMRRRVIENVPADIRDRELKLGEGGLRDVEFAVQLLQLVHGRTDENLRVSATVAALRQLVDGGYVGREDGQVLIRCYEFMRLLEHRLQLHRLKRTHTLPEEDDVQERRWLAKTSGRVRSRDSSGAQRSLVEQLELDVRQSALQIQNLHRKLFYRPLLSSVVGMDADAVRLSPEAAKRQLAALGYESPQRAFEHLRALADGTTRKHKLQAIILPSLLEWLSATVDPDAGLLAYRKLSEAAMDRSWFLRLLRDENIVGKRLMFLLGTSPFLADLLLNSIDSVKLLSDGAKGPKLLDQEPAVVTHSLVAAANRQRDPDKAIGVARALRRAELSRIAAADLLGLLSVEEVCESLSWVWDAVLEAALQTEIRAWEDEHQTNAPATISVIGMGRLGGAELGYGSDADVMFVAEPVEQVGDGADDRGAGADVGEGDVGVEKGTVEKTGADNSSAEKQGSSEDAADGEASAVDPLKWAITICESVRRRLGKPSQDPPLEVDSNLRPEGRNGALVRTLASYERYYSEWGETWELQALLR
;
A
#
# COMPACT_ATOMS: atom_id res chain seq x y z
N MET A 1 0.03 9.19 67.51
CA MET A 1 -1.20 9.62 68.21
C MET A 1 -2.34 9.64 67.21
N THR A 2 -3.37 8.83 67.52
CA THR A 2 -4.76 8.81 67.00
C THR A 2 -4.99 8.84 65.48
N ARG A 3 -5.03 7.62 64.90
CA ARG A 3 -5.80 7.28 63.69
C ARG A 3 -7.27 7.64 63.90
N SER A 4 -7.77 8.60 63.12
CA SER A 4 -9.21 8.76 62.88
C SER A 4 -9.70 7.53 62.09
N GLN A 5 -10.59 6.76 62.70
CA GLN A 5 -11.29 5.66 62.06
C GLN A 5 -12.22 6.25 60.99
N GLY A 6 -11.81 6.17 59.74
CA GLY A 6 -12.68 6.45 58.60
C GLY A 6 -13.82 5.45 58.57
N LEU A 7 -15.04 5.97 58.47
CA LEU A 7 -16.29 5.25 58.26
C LEU A 7 -16.14 4.12 57.23
N PRO A 8 -16.88 3.00 57.37
CA PRO A 8 -16.86 1.92 56.39
C PRO A 8 -17.21 2.48 55.01
N ARG A 9 -16.35 2.19 54.01
CA ARG A 9 -16.63 2.46 52.60
C ARG A 9 -18.00 1.87 52.27
N THR A 10 -18.97 2.74 52.02
CA THR A 10 -20.29 2.40 51.48
C THR A 10 -20.09 1.39 50.33
N SER A 11 -20.77 0.25 50.41
CA SER A 11 -20.83 -0.73 49.34
C SER A 11 -21.09 0.00 48.02
N ARG A 12 -20.12 -0.02 47.09
CA ARG A 12 -20.37 0.49 45.73
C ARG A 12 -21.54 -0.33 45.17
N SER A 13 -22.60 0.35 44.76
CA SER A 13 -23.68 -0.28 44.00
C SER A 13 -23.08 -1.02 42.80
N ASP A 14 -23.44 -2.28 42.62
CA ASP A 14 -23.04 -3.08 41.45
C ASP A 14 -23.71 -2.59 40.15
N VAL A 15 -24.77 -1.78 40.26
CA VAL A 15 -25.49 -1.18 39.13
C VAL A 15 -24.79 0.14 38.72
N PRO A 16 -24.39 0.30 37.45
CA PRO A 16 -23.72 1.51 36.98
C PRO A 16 -24.66 2.72 37.03
N SER A 17 -24.16 3.89 37.46
CA SER A 17 -24.94 5.12 37.44
C SER A 17 -25.13 5.67 36.02
N PRO A 18 -26.18 6.47 35.74
CA PRO A 18 -26.40 7.04 34.40
C PRO A 18 -25.18 7.78 33.83
N ARG A 19 -24.46 8.52 34.68
CA ARG A 19 -23.22 9.21 34.29
C ARG A 19 -22.13 8.24 33.82
N VAL A 20 -22.01 7.06 34.44
CA VAL A 20 -21.05 6.01 34.04
C VAL A 20 -21.45 5.36 32.72
N LEU A 21 -22.75 5.25 32.47
CA LEU A 21 -23.32 4.78 31.20
C LEU A 21 -23.19 5.79 30.06
N GLY A 22 -22.72 7.01 30.36
CA GLY A 22 -22.60 8.09 29.39
C GLY A 22 -23.94 8.77 29.06
N LEU A 23 -24.97 8.55 29.88
CA LEU A 23 -26.26 9.24 29.79
C LEU A 23 -26.12 10.65 30.39
N ARG A 24 -26.48 11.66 29.60
CA ARG A 24 -26.34 13.08 29.95
C ARG A 24 -27.67 13.81 29.98
N ARG A 25 -28.75 13.22 29.46
CA ARG A 25 -30.10 13.82 29.53
C ARG A 25 -30.61 13.87 30.97
N GLU A 26 -31.31 14.96 31.31
CA GLU A 26 -31.88 15.17 32.65
C GLU A 26 -32.88 14.07 33.03
N ARG A 27 -33.70 13.63 32.07
CA ARG A 27 -34.72 12.58 32.27
C ARG A 27 -34.18 11.15 32.27
N ALA A 28 -32.88 10.94 32.08
CA ALA A 28 -32.31 9.59 31.96
C ALA A 28 -32.56 8.71 33.21
N VAL A 29 -32.64 9.32 34.41
CA VAL A 29 -32.98 8.57 35.65
C VAL A 29 -34.44 8.13 35.61
N GLU A 30 -35.36 9.06 35.34
CA GLU A 30 -36.80 8.79 35.23
C GLU A 30 -37.11 7.75 34.15
N ASP A 31 -36.45 7.85 33.00
CA ASP A 31 -36.60 6.92 31.88
C ASP A 31 -36.18 5.49 32.28
N LEU A 32 -35.07 5.33 33.01
CA LEU A 32 -34.63 4.03 33.50
C LEU A 32 -35.56 3.46 34.59
N GLU A 33 -36.11 4.32 35.45
CA GLU A 33 -37.11 3.94 36.45
C GLU A 33 -38.42 3.49 35.80
N MET A 34 -38.90 4.21 34.78
CA MET A 34 -40.09 3.87 33.99
C MET A 34 -39.97 2.50 33.32
N LEU A 35 -38.77 2.15 32.85
CA LEU A 35 -38.47 0.86 32.23
C LEU A 35 -38.20 -0.27 33.23
N GLY A 36 -38.08 0.05 34.52
CA GLY A 36 -37.73 -0.91 35.58
C GLY A 36 -36.26 -1.34 35.59
N TRP A 37 -35.38 -0.65 34.87
CA TRP A 37 -33.97 -1.02 34.68
C TRP A 37 -33.05 -0.51 35.79
N THR A 38 -33.43 -0.73 37.05
CA THR A 38 -32.71 -0.22 38.24
C THR A 38 -32.01 -1.32 39.05
N GLY A 39 -32.34 -2.59 38.80
CA GLY A 39 -31.76 -3.76 39.48
C GLY A 39 -30.48 -4.33 38.86
N ARG A 40 -29.81 -5.23 39.60
CA ARG A 40 -28.54 -5.88 39.19
C ARG A 40 -28.69 -6.76 37.96
N GLU A 41 -29.85 -7.39 37.79
CA GLU A 41 -30.24 -8.21 36.64
C GLU A 41 -30.17 -7.44 35.32
N HIS A 42 -30.30 -6.10 35.34
CA HIS A 42 -30.24 -5.25 34.16
C HIS A 42 -28.81 -4.79 33.80
N THR A 43 -27.79 -5.16 34.58
CA THR A 43 -26.42 -4.64 34.40
C THR A 43 -25.88 -4.89 32.99
N SER A 44 -26.07 -6.10 32.45
CA SER A 44 -25.64 -6.44 31.08
C SER A 44 -26.35 -5.58 30.04
N LEU A 45 -27.66 -5.36 30.22
CA LEU A 45 -28.47 -4.53 29.34
C LEU A 45 -27.98 -3.07 29.34
N LEU A 46 -27.73 -2.51 30.52
CA LEU A 46 -27.25 -1.14 30.68
C LEU A 46 -25.88 -0.94 30.01
N TRP A 47 -24.98 -1.93 30.09
CA TRP A 47 -23.70 -1.85 29.38
C TRP A 47 -23.83 -1.94 27.86
N THR A 48 -24.77 -2.73 27.33
CA THR A 48 -25.09 -2.71 25.89
C THR A 48 -25.64 -1.34 25.47
N LEU A 49 -26.52 -0.72 26.27
CA LEU A 49 -27.03 0.62 26.03
C LEU A 49 -25.90 1.67 26.01
N ALA A 50 -24.96 1.60 26.95
CA ALA A 50 -23.80 2.51 27.01
C ALA A 50 -22.83 2.36 25.83
N ALA A 51 -22.79 1.17 25.22
CA ALA A 51 -21.98 0.86 24.05
C ALA A 51 -22.55 1.47 22.75
N ALA A 52 -23.84 1.81 22.71
CA ALA A 52 -24.47 2.43 21.56
C ALA A 52 -23.77 3.73 21.14
N GLY A 53 -23.92 4.11 19.85
CA GLY A 53 -23.32 5.32 19.27
C GLY A 53 -23.60 6.56 20.12
N SER A 54 -24.87 6.81 20.39
CA SER A 54 -25.37 7.74 21.40
C SER A 54 -26.29 7.02 22.39
N PRO A 55 -25.83 6.76 23.63
CA PRO A 55 -26.65 6.12 24.67
C PRO A 55 -27.92 6.92 25.01
N ASP A 56 -27.82 8.25 25.01
CA ASP A 56 -28.96 9.14 25.24
C ASP A 56 -30.01 9.01 24.13
N LEU A 57 -29.59 8.93 22.86
CA LEU A 57 -30.50 8.74 21.73
C LEU A 57 -31.15 7.36 21.78
N ALA A 58 -30.36 6.33 22.08
CA ALA A 58 -30.84 4.96 22.20
C ALA A 58 -31.92 4.83 23.27
N LEU A 59 -31.68 5.38 24.47
CA LEU A 59 -32.65 5.36 25.58
C LEU A 59 -33.91 6.13 25.21
N ASN A 60 -33.76 7.35 24.66
CA ASN A 60 -34.89 8.17 24.25
C ASN A 60 -35.80 7.47 23.23
N ASN A 61 -35.22 6.91 22.18
CA ASN A 61 -36.00 6.25 21.14
C ASN A 61 -36.62 4.94 21.64
N PHE A 62 -35.94 4.24 22.57
CA PHE A 62 -36.51 3.04 23.19
C PHE A 62 -37.74 3.36 24.04
N VAL A 63 -37.66 4.41 24.88
CA VAL A 63 -38.81 4.90 25.66
C VAL A 63 -39.98 5.26 24.74
N ARG A 64 -39.72 6.05 23.69
CA ARG A 64 -40.74 6.45 22.71
C ARG A 64 -41.37 5.24 22.01
N LEU A 65 -40.59 4.22 21.69
CA LEU A 65 -41.09 2.98 21.08
C LEU A 65 -42.01 2.21 22.04
N VAL A 66 -41.62 2.09 23.31
CA VAL A 66 -42.44 1.44 24.35
C VAL A 66 -43.75 2.21 24.57
N GLU A 67 -43.72 3.53 24.61
CA GLU A 67 -44.91 4.38 24.73
C GLU A 67 -45.82 4.25 23.51
N ALA A 68 -45.25 4.28 22.29
CA ALA A 68 -46.00 4.09 21.05
C ALA A 68 -46.66 2.71 20.97
N LEU A 69 -45.95 1.67 21.41
CA LEU A 69 -46.52 0.32 21.54
C LEU A 69 -47.71 0.31 22.50
N ARG A 70 -47.53 0.82 23.73
CA ARG A 70 -48.61 0.90 24.74
C ARG A 70 -49.84 1.62 24.22
N ALA A 71 -49.65 2.75 23.54
CA ALA A 71 -50.74 3.50 22.92
C ALA A 71 -51.45 2.69 21.81
N ALA A 72 -50.71 1.96 20.99
CA ALA A 72 -51.28 1.08 19.97
C ALA A 72 -52.05 -0.10 20.58
N GLU A 73 -51.61 -0.65 21.73
CA GLU A 73 -52.37 -1.70 22.43
C GLU A 73 -53.68 -1.17 22.99
N GLU A 74 -53.66 0.05 23.56
CA GLU A 74 -54.86 0.72 24.07
C GLU A 74 -55.87 1.04 22.95
N ALA A 75 -55.37 1.39 21.76
CA ALA A 75 -56.20 1.66 20.58
C ALA A 75 -56.75 0.38 19.91
N GLY A 76 -56.17 -0.79 20.20
CA GLY A 76 -56.49 -2.04 19.49
C GLY A 76 -55.86 -2.14 18.09
N ASP A 77 -54.91 -1.25 17.78
CA ASP A 77 -54.25 -1.11 16.46
C ASP A 77 -52.88 -1.82 16.40
N LEU A 78 -52.61 -2.73 17.33
CA LEU A 78 -51.40 -3.56 17.28
C LEU A 78 -51.38 -4.38 15.97
N PRO A 79 -50.33 -4.24 15.14
CA PRO A 79 -50.18 -5.09 13.97
C PRO A 79 -50.10 -6.56 14.39
N VAL A 80 -50.85 -7.44 13.72
CA VAL A 80 -50.70 -8.89 13.89
C VAL A 80 -49.35 -9.28 13.28
N PRO A 81 -48.42 -9.89 14.04
CA PRO A 81 -47.17 -10.36 13.46
C PRO A 81 -47.46 -11.40 12.38
N GLY A 82 -47.04 -11.13 11.14
CA GLY A 82 -46.98 -12.16 10.09
C GLY A 82 -48.21 -12.37 9.19
N ALA A 83 -49.00 -11.34 8.88
CA ALA A 83 -50.04 -11.47 7.84
C ALA A 83 -49.50 -11.75 6.40
N ALA A 84 -48.18 -11.75 6.18
CA ALA A 84 -47.57 -12.00 4.87
C ALA A 84 -46.68 -13.26 4.75
N HIS A 85 -46.35 -13.98 5.83
CA HIS A 85 -45.24 -14.97 5.78
C HIS A 85 -45.42 -16.32 6.52
N PRO A 86 -46.50 -17.11 6.33
CA PRO A 86 -46.45 -18.53 6.70
C PRO A 86 -45.90 -19.45 5.60
N GLU A 87 -46.03 -19.10 4.31
CA GLU A 87 -45.76 -20.06 3.22
C GLU A 87 -44.35 -19.99 2.62
N SER A 88 -43.65 -18.84 2.67
CA SER A 88 -42.33 -18.70 2.04
C SER A 88 -41.17 -19.32 2.83
N VAL A 89 -41.29 -19.45 4.15
CA VAL A 89 -40.24 -20.03 5.00
C VAL A 89 -40.21 -21.57 4.89
N ALA A 90 -41.35 -22.20 4.63
CA ALA A 90 -41.44 -23.65 4.42
C ALA A 90 -40.90 -24.09 3.05
N ALA A 91 -41.05 -23.25 2.01
CA ALA A 91 -40.55 -23.54 0.67
C ALA A 91 -39.00 -23.47 0.59
N ALA A 92 -38.38 -22.55 1.34
CA ALA A 92 -36.92 -22.43 1.39
C ALA A 92 -36.23 -23.62 2.10
N ALA A 93 -36.92 -24.28 3.03
CA ALA A 93 -36.42 -25.47 3.72
C ALA A 93 -36.57 -26.75 2.87
N ALA A 94 -37.59 -26.85 2.02
CA ALA A 94 -37.85 -28.03 1.21
C ALA A 94 -36.97 -28.15 -0.06
N ALA A 95 -36.35 -27.05 -0.50
CA ALA A 95 -35.50 -27.04 -1.70
C ALA A 95 -34.05 -27.52 -1.46
N GLN A 96 -33.65 -27.80 -0.21
CA GLN A 96 -32.28 -28.24 0.12
C GLN A 96 -32.12 -29.76 0.32
N ASP A 97 -33.21 -30.53 0.42
CA ASP A 97 -33.16 -31.97 0.79
C ASP A 97 -33.46 -32.94 -0.38
N GLY A 98 -33.26 -32.52 -1.63
CA GLY A 98 -33.67 -33.29 -2.80
C GLY A 98 -32.63 -33.50 -3.89
N VAL A 99 -31.43 -34.01 -3.58
CA VAL A 99 -30.55 -34.60 -4.61
C VAL A 99 -29.89 -35.88 -4.09
N ASP A 100 -30.48 -37.01 -4.46
CA ASP A 100 -29.94 -38.36 -4.28
C ASP A 100 -28.83 -38.64 -5.31
N ALA A 101 -27.80 -39.36 -4.88
CA ALA A 101 -26.56 -39.59 -5.61
C ALA A 101 -26.71 -40.73 -6.64
N GLY A 102 -26.36 -40.47 -7.92
CA GLY A 102 -26.42 -41.49 -8.98
C GLY A 102 -25.60 -41.16 -10.24
N GLN A 103 -24.35 -41.63 -10.24
CA GLN A 103 -23.41 -41.95 -11.35
C GLN A 103 -23.77 -41.63 -12.83
N GLY A 104 -22.88 -40.91 -13.53
CA GLY A 104 -22.31 -41.36 -14.83
C GLY A 104 -22.53 -40.54 -16.13
N SER A 105 -21.44 -39.93 -16.62
CA SER A 105 -21.04 -39.70 -18.03
C SER A 105 -21.15 -38.29 -18.70
N SER A 106 -19.95 -37.75 -18.97
CA SER A 106 -19.40 -36.92 -20.08
C SER A 106 -20.22 -35.94 -20.96
N ALA A 107 -19.59 -34.76 -21.15
CA ALA A 107 -19.77 -33.67 -22.16
C ALA A 107 -20.86 -32.62 -21.82
N SER A 108 -20.68 -31.29 -21.92
CA SER A 108 -19.70 -30.40 -22.58
C SER A 108 -19.66 -29.02 -21.86
N GLN A 109 -18.51 -28.36 -21.90
CA GLN A 109 -18.19 -27.10 -21.20
C GLN A 109 -18.84 -25.86 -21.84
N GLN A 110 -19.71 -25.16 -21.11
CA GLN A 110 -19.99 -23.71 -21.21
C GLN A 110 -20.96 -23.33 -20.07
N ASP A 111 -20.40 -22.93 -18.92
CA ASP A 111 -21.04 -22.10 -17.90
C ASP A 111 -19.99 -21.83 -16.81
N ALA A 112 -19.46 -20.62 -16.77
CA ALA A 112 -18.48 -20.21 -15.77
C ALA A 112 -18.78 -18.76 -15.33
N ALA A 113 -19.79 -18.63 -14.47
CA ALA A 113 -19.98 -17.48 -13.57
C ALA A 113 -20.77 -17.92 -12.33
N GLN A 114 -20.32 -18.99 -11.67
CA GLN A 114 -20.71 -19.30 -10.29
C GLN A 114 -19.49 -19.04 -9.41
N ALA A 115 -19.53 -17.92 -8.70
CA ALA A 115 -18.59 -17.66 -7.62
C ALA A 115 -18.82 -18.74 -6.54
N ASP A 116 -17.77 -19.51 -6.28
CA ASP A 116 -17.68 -20.53 -5.27
C ASP A 116 -17.99 -19.95 -3.87
N ALA A 117 -19.18 -20.25 -3.36
CA ALA A 117 -19.66 -19.84 -2.04
C ALA A 117 -19.09 -20.71 -0.89
N SER A 118 -18.04 -21.51 -1.12
CA SER A 118 -17.57 -22.51 -0.14
C SER A 118 -16.42 -22.10 0.79
N GLN A 119 -16.11 -20.81 0.93
CA GLN A 119 -15.14 -20.33 1.95
C GLN A 119 -15.66 -19.20 2.84
N VAL A 120 -16.94 -19.28 3.24
CA VAL A 120 -17.38 -18.59 4.46
C VAL A 120 -16.98 -19.46 5.64
N ASP A 121 -16.00 -19.00 6.41
CA ASP A 121 -15.68 -19.56 7.73
C ASP A 121 -16.98 -19.72 8.56
N PRO A 122 -17.39 -20.95 8.91
CA PRO A 122 -18.66 -21.23 9.58
C PRO A 122 -18.75 -20.62 10.99
N ALA A 123 -17.68 -20.05 11.53
CA ALA A 123 -17.68 -19.35 12.82
C ALA A 123 -18.37 -17.96 12.80
N ALA A 124 -18.76 -17.44 11.63
CA ALA A 124 -19.56 -16.20 11.51
C ALA A 124 -21.04 -16.46 11.13
N ALA A 125 -21.40 -17.70 10.83
CA ALA A 125 -22.80 -18.09 10.66
C ALA A 125 -23.42 -18.31 12.04
N VAL A 126 -24.27 -17.38 12.48
CA VAL A 126 -25.15 -17.62 13.61
C VAL A 126 -26.04 -18.82 13.27
N PRO A 127 -26.15 -19.85 14.13
CA PRO A 127 -27.02 -20.99 13.87
C PRO A 127 -28.45 -20.52 13.57
N VAL A 128 -28.98 -20.92 12.42
CA VAL A 128 -30.29 -20.58 11.84
C VAL A 128 -31.49 -21.08 12.68
N GLY A 129 -31.24 -21.69 13.85
CA GLY A 129 -32.27 -22.34 14.67
C GLY A 129 -32.86 -21.49 15.81
N GLN A 130 -33.44 -20.31 15.55
CA GLN A 130 -34.37 -19.63 16.49
C GLN A 130 -35.41 -18.73 15.78
N VAL A 131 -35.93 -19.15 14.62
CA VAL A 131 -36.94 -18.36 13.88
C VAL A 131 -38.36 -18.78 14.30
N ALA A 132 -38.77 -18.32 15.48
CA ALA A 132 -40.18 -18.13 15.84
C ALA A 132 -40.25 -16.76 16.52
N GLN A 133 -40.41 -15.70 15.73
CA GLN A 133 -40.01 -14.36 16.16
C GLN A 133 -41.15 -13.60 16.81
N PHE A 134 -41.25 -13.85 18.11
CA PHE A 134 -42.12 -13.21 19.09
C PHE A 134 -43.62 -13.50 18.90
N ALA A 135 -44.28 -13.89 19.98
CA ALA A 135 -45.67 -14.33 19.95
C ALA A 135 -46.66 -13.18 19.69
N ASP A 136 -46.27 -11.95 20.03
CA ASP A 136 -47.00 -10.73 19.74
C ASP A 136 -46.03 -9.54 19.65
N ALA A 137 -46.49 -8.43 19.07
CA ALA A 137 -45.72 -7.21 18.94
C ALA A 137 -45.86 -6.27 20.15
N LYS A 138 -46.18 -6.77 21.36
CA LYS A 138 -46.49 -5.94 22.53
C LYS A 138 -45.26 -5.32 23.21
N ALA A 139 -45.49 -4.24 23.96
CA ALA A 139 -44.49 -3.56 24.79
C ALA A 139 -43.86 -4.50 25.83
N ALA A 140 -44.67 -5.37 26.47
CA ALA A 140 -44.17 -6.35 27.44
C ALA A 140 -43.20 -7.35 26.78
N THR A 141 -43.52 -7.81 25.57
CA THR A 141 -42.70 -8.75 24.80
C THR A 141 -41.40 -8.11 24.32
N LEU A 142 -41.43 -6.83 23.93
CA LEU A 142 -40.22 -6.06 23.63
C LEU A 142 -39.30 -5.93 24.87
N LEU A 143 -39.86 -5.55 26.02
CA LEU A 143 -39.09 -5.41 27.28
C LEU A 143 -38.42 -6.72 27.68
N ALA A 144 -39.17 -7.83 27.63
CA ALA A 144 -38.63 -9.16 27.88
C ALA A 144 -37.53 -9.53 26.86
N ALA A 145 -37.74 -9.26 25.56
CA ALA A 145 -36.78 -9.55 24.51
C ALA A 145 -35.43 -8.83 24.72
N VAL A 146 -35.44 -7.55 25.11
CA VAL A 146 -34.22 -6.78 25.36
C VAL A 146 -33.50 -7.28 26.62
N ALA A 147 -34.24 -7.69 27.65
CA ALA A 147 -33.66 -8.27 28.86
C ALA A 147 -33.01 -9.64 28.60
N GLU A 148 -33.72 -10.53 27.91
CA GLU A 148 -33.41 -11.96 27.82
C GLU A 148 -32.60 -12.36 26.58
N LYS A 149 -32.65 -11.58 25.48
CA LYS A 149 -32.01 -11.94 24.20
C LYS A 149 -30.85 -10.96 23.86
N PRO A 150 -29.59 -11.29 24.19
CA PRO A 150 -28.44 -10.39 23.98
C PRO A 150 -28.24 -9.94 22.53
N ASN A 151 -28.43 -10.84 21.56
CA ASN A 151 -28.25 -10.50 20.15
C ASN A 151 -29.29 -9.49 19.65
N PHE A 152 -30.56 -9.69 20.02
CA PHE A 152 -31.63 -8.76 19.69
C PHE A 152 -31.41 -7.41 20.39
N ARG A 153 -31.05 -7.42 21.68
CA ARG A 153 -30.70 -6.21 22.43
C ARG A 153 -29.60 -5.40 21.73
N ARG A 154 -28.52 -6.06 21.29
CA ARG A 154 -27.42 -5.40 20.56
C ARG A 154 -27.90 -4.74 19.28
N ARG A 155 -28.67 -5.46 18.46
CA ARG A 155 -29.28 -4.94 17.21
C ARG A 155 -30.12 -3.69 17.46
N LEU A 156 -31.03 -3.78 18.43
CA LEU A 156 -31.95 -2.68 18.72
C LEU A 156 -31.19 -1.44 19.22
N PHE A 157 -30.35 -1.56 20.25
CA PHE A 157 -29.62 -0.40 20.78
C PHE A 157 -28.57 0.16 19.82
N ALA A 158 -27.96 -0.69 18.97
CA ALA A 158 -27.07 -0.22 17.92
C ALA A 158 -27.80 0.71 16.94
N LEU A 159 -28.99 0.31 16.46
CA LEU A 159 -29.83 1.14 15.60
C LEU A 159 -30.30 2.41 16.29
N LEU A 160 -30.94 2.27 17.46
CA LEU A 160 -31.56 3.40 18.16
C LEU A 160 -30.54 4.45 18.58
N GLY A 161 -29.29 4.05 18.87
CA GLY A 161 -28.21 4.98 19.18
C GLY A 161 -27.44 5.51 17.98
N ALA A 162 -27.65 4.97 16.78
CA ALA A 162 -26.97 5.38 15.57
C ALA A 162 -27.83 6.29 14.67
N SER A 163 -29.09 5.94 14.46
CA SER A 163 -29.98 6.62 13.52
C SER A 163 -31.16 7.26 14.22
N THR A 164 -31.27 8.58 14.05
CA THR A 164 -32.47 9.33 14.45
C THR A 164 -33.65 8.98 13.54
N ALA A 165 -33.42 8.95 12.23
CA ALA A 165 -34.45 8.73 11.23
C ALA A 165 -35.08 7.33 11.30
N LEU A 166 -34.27 6.27 11.41
CA LEU A 166 -34.79 4.91 11.55
C LEU A 166 -35.36 4.63 12.94
N GLY A 167 -34.85 5.32 13.97
CA GLY A 167 -35.46 5.31 15.30
C GLY A 167 -36.87 5.92 15.28
N ASP A 168 -37.04 7.07 14.62
CA ASP A 168 -38.35 7.70 14.42
C ASP A 168 -39.28 6.83 13.57
N HIS A 169 -38.76 6.16 12.53
CA HIS A 169 -39.53 5.22 11.71
C HIS A 169 -40.07 4.05 12.52
N LEU A 170 -39.24 3.44 13.39
CA LEU A 170 -39.70 2.37 14.29
C LEU A 170 -40.75 2.87 15.27
N VAL A 171 -40.60 4.07 15.83
CA VAL A 171 -41.61 4.66 16.74
C VAL A 171 -42.93 4.90 16.01
N ALA A 172 -42.88 5.34 14.74
CA ALA A 172 -44.08 5.55 13.91
C ALA A 172 -44.73 4.24 13.44
N ASN A 173 -43.96 3.15 13.36
CA ASN A 173 -44.42 1.82 12.93
C ASN A 173 -44.11 0.79 14.01
N PRO A 174 -44.66 0.95 15.24
CA PRO A 174 -44.13 0.30 16.42
C PRO A 174 -44.17 -1.22 16.36
N GLY A 175 -45.12 -1.84 15.66
CA GLY A 175 -45.18 -3.30 15.54
C GLY A 175 -44.05 -3.96 14.73
N THR A 176 -43.30 -3.20 13.93
CA THR A 176 -42.24 -3.72 13.03
C THR A 176 -40.94 -4.09 13.77
N TRP A 177 -40.85 -3.83 15.08
CA TRP A 177 -39.65 -4.20 15.87
C TRP A 177 -39.39 -5.72 15.87
N VAL A 178 -40.42 -6.54 15.68
CA VAL A 178 -40.32 -8.00 15.66
C VAL A 178 -39.43 -8.49 14.51
N ASP A 179 -39.46 -7.79 13.38
CA ASP A 179 -38.69 -8.11 12.17
C ASP A 179 -37.18 -7.91 12.37
N LEU A 180 -36.77 -7.17 13.41
CA LEU A 180 -35.35 -6.90 13.69
C LEU A 180 -34.63 -8.15 14.24
N ALA A 181 -35.37 -9.16 14.69
CA ALA A 181 -34.78 -10.45 15.05
C ALA A 181 -34.45 -11.30 13.81
N ALA A 182 -35.03 -11.03 12.65
CA ALA A 182 -34.89 -11.84 11.45
C ALA A 182 -33.45 -11.75 10.87
N PRO A 183 -32.99 -12.74 10.09
CA PRO A 183 -31.69 -12.67 9.42
C PRO A 183 -31.65 -11.54 8.39
N MET A 184 -30.51 -11.32 7.72
CA MET A 184 -30.47 -10.36 6.61
C MET A 184 -31.53 -10.73 5.57
N PRO A 185 -32.39 -9.77 5.13
CA PRO A 185 -33.42 -10.09 4.16
C PRO A 185 -32.80 -10.55 2.84
N SER A 186 -33.39 -11.56 2.23
CA SER A 186 -32.93 -12.04 0.92
C SER A 186 -33.43 -11.12 -0.21
N ARG A 187 -32.77 -11.16 -1.37
CA ARG A 187 -33.21 -10.41 -2.56
C ARG A 187 -34.67 -10.71 -2.93
N GLN A 188 -35.07 -11.97 -2.86
CA GLN A 188 -36.45 -12.38 -3.17
C GLN A 188 -37.45 -11.82 -2.15
N GLU A 189 -37.12 -11.92 -0.85
CA GLU A 189 -37.94 -11.37 0.22
C GLU A 189 -38.14 -9.86 0.07
N MET A 190 -37.07 -9.11 -0.24
CA MET A 190 -37.16 -7.67 -0.50
C MET A 190 -38.07 -7.36 -1.70
N MET A 191 -37.92 -8.12 -2.80
CA MET A 191 -38.74 -7.96 -4.00
C MET A 191 -40.21 -8.24 -3.72
N ASP A 192 -40.51 -9.34 -3.05
CA ASP A 192 -41.86 -9.75 -2.69
C ASP A 192 -42.53 -8.71 -1.76
N GLU A 193 -41.82 -8.22 -0.74
CA GLU A 193 -42.34 -7.23 0.20
C GLU A 193 -42.68 -5.89 -0.52
N MET A 194 -41.79 -5.41 -1.38
CA MET A 194 -42.01 -4.16 -2.12
C MET A 194 -43.13 -4.27 -3.17
N LEU A 195 -43.23 -5.39 -3.88
CA LEU A 195 -44.30 -5.65 -4.84
C LEU A 195 -45.65 -5.87 -4.16
N ALA A 196 -45.68 -6.59 -3.04
CA ALA A 196 -46.87 -6.82 -2.25
C ALA A 196 -47.43 -5.51 -1.68
N ALA A 197 -46.56 -4.58 -1.26
CA ALA A 197 -46.97 -3.27 -0.72
C ALA A 197 -47.86 -2.46 -1.68
N VAL A 198 -47.79 -2.72 -2.99
CA VAL A 198 -48.60 -2.03 -4.01
C VAL A 198 -49.56 -2.96 -4.76
N GLY A 199 -49.68 -4.22 -4.32
CA GLY A 199 -50.48 -5.25 -4.99
C GLY A 199 -50.07 -5.45 -6.44
N ALA A 200 -48.77 -5.51 -6.71
CA ALA A 200 -48.24 -5.63 -8.06
C ALA A 200 -48.56 -7.00 -8.67
N THR A 201 -48.94 -7.00 -9.95
CA THR A 201 -49.21 -8.21 -10.74
C THR A 201 -48.32 -8.23 -11.98
N PRO A 202 -47.74 -9.39 -12.37
CA PRO A 202 -46.90 -9.48 -13.55
C PRO A 202 -47.65 -9.10 -14.82
N VAL A 203 -46.94 -8.53 -15.79
CA VAL A 203 -47.48 -8.26 -17.13
C VAL A 203 -46.93 -9.28 -18.12
N GLU A 204 -47.81 -10.06 -18.73
CA GLU A 204 -47.44 -11.02 -19.77
C GLU A 204 -46.78 -10.30 -20.97
N ASP A 205 -45.78 -10.92 -21.58
CA ASP A 205 -45.07 -10.45 -22.78
C ASP A 205 -44.40 -9.06 -22.68
N ALA A 206 -44.14 -8.54 -21.47
CA ALA A 206 -43.52 -7.23 -21.25
C ALA A 206 -42.18 -7.26 -20.49
N GLY A 207 -41.64 -8.45 -20.21
CA GLY A 207 -40.37 -8.65 -19.53
C GLY A 207 -40.49 -9.23 -18.11
N GLU A 208 -39.42 -9.89 -17.64
CA GLU A 208 -39.37 -10.66 -16.39
C GLU A 208 -39.75 -9.84 -15.14
N LEU A 209 -39.32 -8.57 -15.06
CA LEU A 209 -39.58 -7.69 -13.93
C LEU A 209 -40.53 -6.54 -14.29
N THR A 210 -41.49 -6.80 -15.16
CA THR A 210 -42.53 -5.84 -15.54
C THR A 210 -43.85 -6.18 -14.85
N PHE A 211 -44.35 -5.23 -14.06
CA PHE A 211 -45.57 -5.39 -13.26
C PHE A 211 -46.52 -4.20 -13.42
N LYS A 212 -47.76 -4.38 -13.00
CA LYS A 212 -48.76 -3.31 -12.76
C LYS A 212 -49.23 -3.34 -11.31
N ALA A 213 -49.12 -2.20 -10.64
CA ALA A 213 -49.62 -2.01 -9.28
C ALA A 213 -51.16 -1.85 -9.22
N ALA A 214 -51.79 -2.34 -8.16
CA ALA A 214 -53.22 -2.15 -7.88
C ALA A 214 -53.52 -0.74 -7.35
N ILE A 215 -52.58 -0.13 -6.64
CA ILE A 215 -52.68 1.23 -6.09
C ILE A 215 -51.70 2.18 -6.79
N THR A 216 -52.04 3.47 -6.81
CA THR A 216 -51.26 4.53 -7.48
C THR A 216 -51.39 5.84 -6.71
N GLY A 217 -50.52 6.82 -6.96
CA GLY A 217 -50.57 8.12 -6.31
C GLY A 217 -50.09 8.06 -4.85
N SER A 218 -50.62 8.93 -3.99
CA SER A 218 -50.14 9.09 -2.61
C SER A 218 -50.26 7.83 -1.74
N GLU A 219 -51.27 7.00 -2.01
CA GLU A 219 -51.44 5.72 -1.31
C GLU A 219 -50.26 4.77 -1.59
N ALA A 220 -49.85 4.65 -2.85
CA ALA A 220 -48.70 3.86 -3.24
C ALA A 220 -47.39 4.45 -2.68
N ASP A 221 -47.25 5.78 -2.70
CA ASP A 221 -46.06 6.45 -2.15
C ASP A 221 -45.88 6.12 -0.65
N SER A 222 -46.95 6.19 0.14
CA SER A 222 -46.91 5.85 1.56
C SER A 222 -46.61 4.38 1.80
N ALA A 223 -47.25 3.47 1.06
CA ALA A 223 -47.03 2.03 1.20
C ALA A 223 -45.57 1.65 0.88
N LEU A 224 -45.04 2.16 -0.24
CA LEU A 224 -43.65 1.93 -0.65
C LEU A 224 -42.64 2.52 0.34
N MET A 225 -42.90 3.72 0.86
CA MET A 225 -42.00 4.37 1.83
C MET A 225 -41.89 3.57 3.12
N VAL A 226 -43.01 3.04 3.63
CA VAL A 226 -43.04 2.23 4.85
C VAL A 226 -42.32 0.91 4.64
N ALA A 227 -42.65 0.17 3.57
CA ALA A 227 -42.03 -1.12 3.25
C ALA A 227 -40.51 -0.99 3.07
N TYR A 228 -40.07 0.00 2.27
CA TYR A 228 -38.64 0.22 2.03
C TYR A 228 -37.87 0.56 3.32
N ARG A 229 -38.46 1.38 4.20
CA ARG A 229 -37.82 1.72 5.48
C ARG A 229 -37.82 0.56 6.47
N ASN A 230 -38.80 -0.35 6.43
CA ASN A 230 -38.77 -1.59 7.23
C ASN A 230 -37.57 -2.46 6.82
N LEU A 231 -37.40 -2.70 5.51
CA LEU A 231 -36.26 -3.41 4.94
C LEU A 231 -34.93 -2.76 5.33
N LEU A 232 -34.81 -1.43 5.14
CA LEU A 232 -33.60 -0.70 5.53
C LEU A 232 -33.32 -0.77 7.04
N THR A 233 -34.36 -0.75 7.88
CA THR A 233 -34.20 -0.87 9.34
C THR A 233 -33.61 -2.23 9.70
N ARG A 234 -34.11 -3.31 9.09
CA ARG A 234 -33.59 -4.67 9.31
C ARG A 234 -32.13 -4.79 8.86
N VAL A 235 -31.78 -4.28 7.66
CA VAL A 235 -30.38 -4.23 7.18
C VAL A 235 -29.50 -3.43 8.15
N ALA A 236 -29.94 -2.23 8.55
CA ALA A 236 -29.18 -1.33 9.42
C ALA A 236 -28.92 -1.90 10.81
N THR A 237 -29.88 -2.62 11.41
CA THR A 237 -29.67 -3.24 12.71
C THR A 237 -28.57 -4.30 12.69
N ILE A 238 -28.49 -5.10 11.63
CA ILE A 238 -27.50 -6.16 11.47
C ILE A 238 -26.11 -5.54 11.27
N ASP A 239 -26.01 -4.58 10.36
CA ASP A 239 -24.79 -3.83 10.07
C ASP A 239 -24.24 -3.13 11.33
N LEU A 240 -25.05 -2.31 12.00
CA LEU A 240 -24.61 -1.56 13.18
C LEU A 240 -24.23 -2.48 14.35
N ALA A 241 -24.96 -3.58 14.56
CA ALA A 241 -24.64 -4.55 15.60
C ALA A 241 -23.26 -5.19 15.41
N SER A 242 -22.84 -5.39 14.14
CA SER A 242 -21.52 -5.92 13.78
C SER A 242 -20.36 -4.98 14.11
N THR A 243 -20.65 -3.73 14.49
CA THR A 243 -19.67 -2.72 14.90
C THR A 243 -19.83 -2.27 16.36
N LEU A 244 -20.85 -2.75 17.08
CA LEU A 244 -21.08 -2.38 18.48
C LEU A 244 -20.10 -3.11 19.40
N VAL A 245 -19.23 -2.34 20.06
CA VAL A 245 -18.20 -2.84 20.97
C VAL A 245 -18.60 -2.59 22.43
N GLU A 246 -18.92 -3.68 23.15
CA GLU A 246 -19.20 -3.60 24.59
C GLU A 246 -17.91 -3.48 25.41
N ARG A 247 -18.03 -2.89 26.60
CA ARG A 247 -16.88 -2.66 27.47
C ARG A 247 -16.19 -3.97 27.84
N GLY A 248 -14.89 -4.05 27.55
CA GLY A 248 -14.07 -5.22 27.88
C GLY A 248 -14.23 -6.40 26.94
N GLN A 249 -15.00 -6.26 25.85
CA GLN A 249 -15.10 -7.25 24.80
C GLN A 249 -14.25 -6.85 23.58
N THR A 250 -13.84 -7.84 22.81
CA THR A 250 -13.29 -7.60 21.47
C THR A 250 -14.41 -7.16 20.53
N PRO A 251 -14.11 -6.33 19.51
CA PRO A 251 -15.06 -6.02 18.46
C PRO A 251 -15.57 -7.32 17.82
N PRO A 252 -16.89 -7.45 17.56
CA PRO A 252 -17.38 -8.53 16.74
C PRO A 252 -16.79 -8.44 15.32
N LYS A 253 -16.85 -9.54 14.56
CA LYS A 253 -16.50 -9.53 13.14
C LYS A 253 -17.50 -8.60 12.44
N ALA A 254 -17.00 -7.52 11.85
CA ALA A 254 -17.82 -6.59 11.09
C ALA A 254 -18.47 -7.32 9.90
N LEU A 255 -19.67 -6.89 9.54
CA LEU A 255 -20.31 -7.33 8.31
C LEU A 255 -19.41 -6.96 7.13
N ASP A 256 -19.27 -7.89 6.20
CA ASP A 256 -18.48 -7.65 5.00
C ASP A 256 -19.08 -6.50 4.16
N PHE A 257 -18.21 -5.64 3.63
CA PHE A 257 -18.63 -4.43 2.91
C PHE A 257 -19.44 -4.77 1.65
N GLU A 258 -19.03 -5.81 0.92
CA GLU A 258 -19.72 -6.25 -0.29
C GLU A 258 -21.09 -6.83 0.05
N ALA A 259 -21.19 -7.63 1.13
CA ALA A 259 -22.47 -8.15 1.59
C ALA A 259 -23.46 -7.03 1.98
N LEU A 260 -23.01 -6.00 2.70
CA LEU A 260 -23.85 -4.84 3.04
C LEU A 260 -24.29 -4.07 1.79
N SER A 261 -23.34 -3.76 0.90
CA SER A 261 -23.62 -2.95 -0.29
C SER A 261 -24.54 -3.68 -1.28
N LEU A 262 -24.41 -5.01 -1.38
CA LEU A 262 -25.30 -5.85 -2.14
C LEU A 262 -26.71 -5.83 -1.56
N ALA A 263 -26.88 -6.03 -0.24
CA ALA A 263 -28.19 -5.96 0.40
C ALA A 263 -28.89 -4.59 0.23
N LEU A 264 -28.12 -3.49 0.29
CA LEU A 264 -28.64 -2.15 0.01
C LEU A 264 -29.02 -1.97 -1.46
N THR A 265 -28.27 -2.60 -2.38
CA THR A 265 -28.59 -2.58 -3.81
C THR A 265 -29.84 -3.42 -4.10
N ASP A 266 -29.97 -4.60 -3.51
CA ASP A 266 -31.15 -5.45 -3.68
C ASP A 266 -32.42 -4.77 -3.16
N ALA A 267 -32.32 -4.04 -2.04
CA ALA A 267 -33.43 -3.24 -1.53
C ALA A 267 -33.81 -2.11 -2.51
N ALA A 268 -32.82 -1.44 -3.10
CA ALA A 268 -33.05 -0.40 -4.11
C ALA A 268 -33.66 -0.98 -5.40
N ASP A 269 -33.17 -2.11 -5.89
CA ASP A 269 -33.71 -2.83 -7.06
C ASP A 269 -35.18 -3.21 -6.81
N ALA A 270 -35.50 -3.74 -5.62
CA ALA A 270 -36.87 -4.07 -5.22
C ALA A 270 -37.78 -2.83 -5.17
N GLY A 271 -37.34 -1.77 -4.50
CA GLY A 271 -38.11 -0.54 -4.38
C GLY A 271 -38.37 0.13 -5.72
N LEU A 272 -37.34 0.21 -6.58
CA LEU A 272 -37.45 0.77 -7.92
C LEU A 272 -38.31 -0.11 -8.83
N THR A 273 -38.26 -1.43 -8.71
CA THR A 273 -39.16 -2.32 -9.47
C THR A 273 -40.63 -2.10 -9.09
N ALA A 274 -40.93 -1.94 -7.80
CA ALA A 274 -42.27 -1.60 -7.36
C ALA A 274 -42.70 -0.18 -7.80
N ALA A 275 -41.78 0.80 -7.79
CA ALA A 275 -42.05 2.12 -8.37
C ALA A 275 -42.31 2.06 -9.89
N LEU A 276 -41.60 1.20 -10.63
CA LEU A 276 -41.82 0.96 -12.04
C LEU A 276 -43.22 0.37 -12.29
N ALA A 277 -43.68 -0.51 -11.40
CA ALA A 277 -45.03 -1.08 -11.43
C ALA A 277 -46.12 -0.02 -11.23
N VAL A 278 -45.93 0.89 -10.28
CA VAL A 278 -46.84 2.03 -10.03
C VAL A 278 -46.84 2.99 -11.19
N ALA A 279 -45.65 3.30 -11.75
CA ALA A 279 -45.52 4.12 -12.95
C ALA A 279 -46.22 3.48 -14.15
N CYS A 280 -46.13 2.15 -14.29
CA CYS A 280 -46.80 1.40 -15.34
C CYS A 280 -48.32 1.54 -15.24
N SER A 281 -48.90 1.29 -14.07
CA SER A 281 -50.34 1.46 -13.84
C SER A 281 -50.82 2.89 -14.03
N THR A 282 -49.97 3.88 -13.73
CA THR A 282 -50.28 5.30 -13.92
C THR A 282 -50.40 5.66 -15.42
N VAL A 283 -49.55 5.09 -16.27
CA VAL A 283 -49.50 5.40 -17.71
C VAL A 283 -50.39 4.48 -18.56
N TYR A 284 -50.46 3.21 -18.20
CA TYR A 284 -51.12 2.15 -18.98
C TYR A 284 -52.41 1.62 -18.35
N GLY A 285 -52.86 2.18 -17.23
CA GLY A 285 -54.06 1.74 -16.53
C GLY A 285 -53.76 0.60 -15.54
N LYS A 286 -54.57 0.54 -14.47
CA LYS A 286 -54.49 -0.50 -13.45
C LYS A 286 -54.92 -1.87 -14.00
N PRO A 287 -54.50 -2.98 -13.37
CA PRO A 287 -55.00 -4.31 -13.72
C PRO A 287 -56.53 -4.37 -13.67
N GLY A 288 -57.16 -4.86 -14.73
CA GLY A 288 -58.61 -5.00 -14.85
C GLY A 288 -59.38 -3.69 -15.11
N ALA A 289 -58.71 -2.56 -15.32
CA ALA A 289 -59.37 -1.29 -15.61
C ALA A 289 -59.82 -1.19 -17.08
N GLU A 290 -60.92 -0.47 -17.36
CA GLU A 290 -61.41 -0.29 -18.75
C GLU A 290 -60.40 0.39 -19.68
N ASN A 291 -59.47 1.18 -19.12
CA ASN A 291 -58.42 1.87 -19.85
C ASN A 291 -57.09 1.10 -19.88
N GLU A 292 -57.08 -0.15 -19.40
CA GLU A 292 -55.89 -1.00 -19.35
C GLU A 292 -55.33 -1.25 -20.75
N LYS A 293 -54.02 -1.06 -20.91
CA LYS A 293 -53.30 -1.25 -22.17
C LYS A 293 -52.03 -2.06 -21.95
N GLN A 294 -51.57 -2.70 -23.02
CA GLN A 294 -50.28 -3.40 -23.02
C GLN A 294 -49.14 -2.36 -22.99
N PRO A 295 -48.20 -2.45 -22.04
CA PRO A 295 -47.01 -1.61 -22.03
C PRO A 295 -46.03 -2.02 -23.13
N ALA A 296 -45.16 -1.10 -23.55
CA ALA A 296 -44.01 -1.42 -24.39
C ALA A 296 -42.98 -2.25 -23.59
N ARG A 297 -42.03 -2.90 -24.30
CA ARG A 297 -40.84 -3.46 -23.64
C ARG A 297 -39.95 -2.31 -23.19
N LEU A 298 -39.65 -2.21 -21.90
CA LEU A 298 -38.80 -1.17 -21.32
C LEU A 298 -37.81 -1.83 -20.35
N ALA A 299 -36.52 -1.60 -20.54
CA ALA A 299 -35.50 -2.00 -19.59
C ALA A 299 -34.91 -0.77 -18.90
N VAL A 300 -34.69 -0.89 -17.59
CA VAL A 300 -33.97 0.10 -16.78
C VAL A 300 -32.59 -0.46 -16.47
N LEU A 301 -31.56 0.24 -16.94
CA LEU A 301 -30.16 -0.08 -16.70
C LEU A 301 -29.70 0.74 -15.50
N ALA A 302 -29.28 0.08 -14.43
CA ALA A 302 -28.58 0.73 -13.34
C ALA A 302 -27.13 1.04 -13.76
N MET A 303 -26.65 2.22 -13.34
CA MET A 303 -25.32 2.72 -13.59
C MET A 303 -24.63 3.05 -12.25
N GLY A 304 -23.36 3.48 -12.32
CA GLY A 304 -22.66 3.99 -11.14
C GLY A 304 -22.62 2.98 -9.98
N LYS A 305 -22.86 3.45 -8.75
CA LYS A 305 -22.83 2.59 -7.55
C LYS A 305 -23.89 1.49 -7.59
N CYS A 306 -25.10 1.78 -8.06
CA CYS A 306 -26.19 0.80 -8.17
C CYS A 306 -25.88 -0.31 -9.16
N GLY A 307 -25.38 0.05 -10.35
CA GLY A 307 -25.05 -0.93 -11.36
C GLY A 307 -23.84 -1.80 -10.97
N ALA A 308 -22.89 -1.26 -10.19
CA ALA A 308 -21.80 -2.03 -9.58
C ALA A 308 -22.18 -2.82 -8.31
N GLN A 309 -23.43 -2.74 -7.83
CA GLN A 309 -23.88 -3.34 -6.57
C GLN A 309 -23.11 -2.86 -5.33
N GLU A 310 -22.72 -1.59 -5.36
CA GLU A 310 -21.96 -0.90 -4.32
C GLU A 310 -22.78 0.28 -3.75
N LEU A 311 -24.08 0.13 -3.49
CA LEU A 311 -24.87 1.23 -2.94
C LEU A 311 -24.56 1.54 -1.47
N ASN A 312 -24.74 2.81 -1.10
CA ASN A 312 -24.82 3.21 0.30
C ASN A 312 -26.26 3.32 0.78
N TYR A 313 -26.44 3.57 2.08
CA TYR A 313 -27.77 3.79 2.67
C TYR A 313 -28.56 4.87 1.94
N ILE A 314 -27.89 5.95 1.52
CA ILE A 314 -28.48 7.02 0.73
C ILE A 314 -27.54 7.38 -0.41
N SER A 315 -27.86 6.92 -1.61
CA SER A 315 -27.12 7.23 -2.84
C SER A 315 -28.09 7.53 -3.97
N ASP A 316 -27.68 8.41 -4.87
CA ASP A 316 -28.37 8.57 -6.13
C ASP A 316 -28.29 7.25 -6.91
N VAL A 317 -29.37 6.90 -7.61
CA VAL A 317 -29.39 5.77 -8.54
C VAL A 317 -29.39 6.30 -9.95
N ASP A 318 -28.22 6.21 -10.57
CA ASP A 318 -28.03 6.57 -11.96
C ASP A 318 -28.67 5.52 -12.88
N VAL A 319 -29.50 5.93 -13.83
CA VAL A 319 -30.22 5.02 -14.74
C VAL A 319 -30.13 5.42 -16.22
N ILE A 320 -30.23 4.41 -17.09
CA ILE A 320 -30.46 4.58 -18.53
C ILE A 320 -31.68 3.74 -18.92
N PHE A 321 -32.51 4.25 -19.83
CA PHE A 321 -33.67 3.54 -20.35
C PHE A 321 -33.47 3.12 -21.81
N VAL A 322 -33.85 1.88 -22.10
CA VAL A 322 -33.99 1.35 -23.46
C VAL A 322 -35.39 0.78 -23.63
N ALA A 323 -36.05 1.07 -24.75
CA ALA A 323 -37.41 0.60 -24.99
C ALA A 323 -37.68 0.23 -26.44
N GLU A 324 -38.62 -0.70 -26.61
CA GLU A 324 -39.15 -1.15 -27.90
C GLU A 324 -40.68 -1.25 -27.85
N PRO A 325 -41.43 -0.35 -28.53
CA PRO A 325 -40.97 0.89 -29.17
C PRO A 325 -40.66 2.01 -28.14
N ALA A 326 -39.70 2.88 -28.46
CA ALA A 326 -39.38 4.08 -27.67
C ALA A 326 -40.35 5.25 -27.97
N ASP A 327 -41.63 5.09 -27.63
CA ASP A 327 -42.69 6.06 -27.92
C ASP A 327 -42.96 7.06 -26.77
N ALA A 328 -43.94 7.96 -26.98
CA ALA A 328 -44.30 8.98 -25.99
C ALA A 328 -44.89 8.40 -24.68
N ARG A 329 -45.36 7.15 -24.67
CA ARG A 329 -45.82 6.49 -23.43
C ARG A 329 -44.67 5.84 -22.69
N ALA A 330 -43.74 5.20 -23.38
CA ALA A 330 -42.50 4.71 -22.79
C ALA A 330 -41.72 5.86 -22.14
N MET A 331 -41.63 7.02 -22.80
CA MET A 331 -41.03 8.23 -22.21
C MET A 331 -41.75 8.72 -20.96
N ARG A 332 -43.09 8.73 -20.96
CA ARG A 332 -43.87 9.08 -19.76
C ARG A 332 -43.71 8.06 -18.64
N TRP A 333 -43.66 6.77 -18.97
CA TRP A 333 -43.46 5.70 -17.99
C TRP A 333 -42.10 5.82 -17.28
N ALA A 334 -41.02 6.02 -18.04
CA ALA A 334 -39.69 6.28 -17.47
C ALA A 334 -39.66 7.57 -16.63
N GLY A 335 -40.37 8.62 -17.05
CA GLY A 335 -40.50 9.87 -16.29
C GLY A 335 -41.23 9.68 -14.96
N GLU A 336 -42.35 8.94 -14.96
CA GLU A 336 -43.09 8.62 -13.73
C GLU A 336 -42.28 7.73 -12.79
N PHE A 337 -41.52 6.78 -13.32
CA PHE A 337 -40.57 5.97 -12.54
C PHE A 337 -39.55 6.84 -11.79
N ILE A 338 -38.91 7.80 -12.49
CA ILE A 338 -37.97 8.75 -11.86
C ILE A 338 -38.67 9.57 -10.78
N ASN A 339 -39.86 10.08 -11.07
CA ASN A 339 -40.61 10.93 -10.15
C ASN A 339 -41.01 10.20 -8.87
N ILE A 340 -41.48 8.95 -8.99
CA ILE A 340 -41.86 8.12 -7.84
C ILE A 340 -40.60 7.73 -7.05
N GLY A 341 -39.58 7.19 -7.71
CA GLY A 341 -38.34 6.78 -7.04
C GLY A 341 -37.69 7.94 -6.26
N SER A 342 -37.59 9.11 -6.89
CA SER A 342 -37.02 10.33 -6.28
C SER A 342 -37.83 10.87 -5.12
N ARG A 343 -39.15 10.70 -5.15
CA ARG A 343 -40.06 11.17 -4.10
C ARG A 343 -40.10 10.22 -2.90
N VAL A 344 -40.00 8.91 -3.14
CA VAL A 344 -40.25 7.87 -2.13
C VAL A 344 -38.95 7.36 -1.49
N PHE A 345 -37.88 7.18 -2.27
CA PHE A 345 -36.66 6.50 -1.80
C PHE A 345 -35.44 7.41 -1.76
N PHE A 346 -34.95 7.81 -2.94
CA PHE A 346 -33.69 8.51 -3.17
C PHE A 346 -33.70 9.09 -4.59
N GLU A 347 -32.83 10.06 -4.88
CA GLU A 347 -32.75 10.69 -6.20
C GLU A 347 -32.42 9.66 -7.30
N VAL A 348 -33.26 9.60 -8.33
CA VAL A 348 -33.06 8.75 -9.51
C VAL A 348 -32.61 9.65 -10.66
N ASP A 349 -31.35 9.52 -11.09
CA ASP A 349 -30.77 10.42 -12.09
C ASP A 349 -30.57 9.71 -13.44
N ALA A 350 -31.11 10.29 -14.51
CA ALA A 350 -30.90 9.81 -15.87
C ALA A 350 -29.84 10.63 -16.64
N ALA A 351 -28.99 11.41 -15.97
CA ALA A 351 -28.03 12.32 -16.60
C ALA A 351 -26.87 11.62 -17.32
N LEU A 352 -26.63 10.33 -17.06
CA LEU A 352 -25.61 9.53 -17.76
C LEU A 352 -26.06 9.01 -19.13
N ARG A 353 -27.32 9.24 -19.53
CA ARG A 353 -27.82 8.86 -20.86
C ARG A 353 -27.14 9.67 -21.98
N PRO A 354 -27.16 9.19 -23.24
CA PRO A 354 -26.68 9.96 -24.39
C PRO A 354 -27.16 11.41 -24.43
N GLU A 355 -26.23 12.36 -24.62
CA GLU A 355 -26.48 13.82 -24.61
C GLU A 355 -26.93 14.40 -23.24
N GLY A 356 -26.87 13.58 -22.19
CA GLY A 356 -27.23 13.93 -20.82
C GLY A 356 -28.65 14.51 -20.69
N LYS A 357 -28.82 15.55 -19.87
CA LYS A 357 -30.12 16.20 -19.62
C LYS A 357 -30.80 16.76 -20.88
N ARG A 358 -30.06 16.97 -21.97
CA ARG A 358 -30.58 17.47 -23.26
C ARG A 358 -31.02 16.35 -24.21
N GLY A 359 -30.63 15.10 -23.93
CA GLY A 359 -31.00 13.94 -24.74
C GLY A 359 -32.37 13.37 -24.39
N ALA A 360 -32.92 12.58 -25.34
CA ALA A 360 -34.14 11.82 -25.13
C ALA A 360 -34.03 10.92 -23.89
N LEU A 361 -35.08 10.87 -23.06
CA LEU A 361 -35.08 10.07 -21.83
C LEU A 361 -35.03 8.58 -22.12
N VAL A 362 -35.73 8.15 -23.17
CA VAL A 362 -35.83 6.76 -23.62
C VAL A 362 -35.42 6.69 -25.08
N ARG A 363 -34.64 5.67 -25.45
CA ARG A 363 -34.17 5.41 -26.83
C ARG A 363 -34.32 3.93 -27.14
N THR A 364 -34.36 3.58 -28.43
CA THR A 364 -34.21 2.19 -28.87
C THR A 364 -32.75 1.74 -28.71
N LEU A 365 -32.51 0.42 -28.69
CA LEU A 365 -31.16 -0.13 -28.65
C LEU A 365 -30.30 0.38 -29.82
N ASP A 366 -30.84 0.32 -31.04
CA ASP A 366 -30.17 0.83 -32.25
C ASP A 366 -29.78 2.32 -32.13
N SER A 367 -30.63 3.14 -31.51
CA SER A 367 -30.32 4.55 -31.31
C SER A 367 -29.17 4.74 -30.32
N HIS A 368 -29.08 3.92 -29.27
CA HIS A 368 -27.96 3.96 -28.31
C HIS A 368 -26.66 3.51 -28.98
N VAL A 369 -26.67 2.37 -29.68
CA VAL A 369 -25.50 1.84 -30.40
C VAL A 369 -24.95 2.86 -31.40
N ASN A 370 -25.84 3.50 -32.18
CA ASN A 370 -25.42 4.54 -33.12
C ASN A 370 -24.79 5.76 -32.45
N TYR A 371 -25.26 6.13 -31.25
CA TYR A 371 -24.68 7.24 -30.50
C TYR A 371 -23.28 6.91 -29.99
N TYR A 372 -23.12 5.78 -29.32
CA TYR A 372 -21.84 5.39 -28.72
C TYR A 372 -20.75 5.17 -29.77
N ARG A 373 -21.11 4.70 -30.98
CA ARG A 373 -20.17 4.58 -32.10
C ARG A 373 -19.65 5.91 -32.64
N ARG A 374 -20.44 6.98 -32.60
CA ARG A 374 -20.15 8.23 -33.33
C ARG A 374 -19.73 9.40 -32.45
N TRP A 375 -20.33 9.55 -31.28
CA TRP A 375 -20.25 10.80 -30.51
C TRP A 375 -19.81 10.64 -29.06
N ALA A 376 -19.74 9.42 -28.53
CA ALA A 376 -19.40 9.21 -27.13
C ALA A 376 -17.97 9.63 -26.79
N LYS A 377 -17.81 10.17 -25.59
CA LYS A 377 -16.54 10.59 -24.99
C LYS A 377 -15.99 9.49 -24.08
N THR A 378 -14.69 9.57 -23.80
CA THR A 378 -13.95 8.62 -22.96
C THR A 378 -14.62 8.34 -21.61
N TRP A 379 -15.10 9.39 -20.92
CA TRP A 379 -15.75 9.25 -19.62
C TRP A 379 -17.09 8.51 -19.66
N GLU A 380 -17.80 8.52 -20.79
CA GLU A 380 -19.07 7.79 -20.94
C GLU A 380 -18.80 6.27 -20.90
N PHE A 381 -17.70 5.80 -21.50
CA PHE A 381 -17.27 4.40 -21.41
C PHE A 381 -16.83 4.02 -20.00
N GLN A 382 -16.16 4.93 -19.29
CA GLN A 382 -15.81 4.71 -17.88
C GLN A 382 -17.05 4.56 -16.99
N ALA A 383 -18.13 5.30 -17.28
CA ALA A 383 -19.41 5.13 -16.59
C ALA A 383 -20.09 3.79 -16.93
N LEU A 384 -20.01 3.36 -18.20
CA LEU A 384 -20.59 2.12 -18.70
C LEU A 384 -19.94 0.84 -18.14
N LEU A 385 -18.73 0.92 -17.56
CA LEU A 385 -18.13 -0.21 -16.80
C LEU A 385 -19.05 -0.78 -15.72
N LYS A 386 -19.91 0.09 -15.18
CA LYS A 386 -20.83 -0.24 -14.09
C LYS A 386 -22.26 -0.43 -14.56
N ALA A 387 -22.52 -0.60 -15.86
CA ALA A 387 -23.89 -0.78 -16.38
C ALA A 387 -24.41 -2.20 -16.11
N ARG A 388 -25.63 -2.31 -15.56
CA ARG A 388 -26.31 -3.59 -15.31
C ARG A 388 -27.83 -3.49 -15.52
N PRO A 389 -28.50 -4.49 -16.12
CA PRO A 389 -29.95 -4.56 -16.11
C PRO A 389 -30.51 -4.66 -14.68
N MET A 390 -31.43 -3.76 -14.34
CA MET A 390 -31.98 -3.62 -12.99
C MET A 390 -33.44 -4.05 -12.90
N SER A 391 -34.29 -3.53 -13.79
CA SER A 391 -35.75 -3.72 -13.72
C SER A 391 -36.41 -3.62 -15.10
N GLY A 392 -37.66 -4.08 -15.21
CA GLY A 392 -38.41 -4.18 -16.47
C GLY A 392 -38.01 -5.39 -17.30
N ASP A 393 -37.80 -5.20 -18.60
CA ASP A 393 -37.37 -6.25 -19.52
C ASP A 393 -35.86 -6.52 -19.41
N LEU A 394 -35.51 -7.53 -18.61
CA LEU A 394 -34.12 -7.91 -18.40
C LEU A 394 -33.43 -8.47 -19.64
N GLU A 395 -34.17 -9.07 -20.58
CA GLU A 395 -33.60 -9.57 -21.84
C GLU A 395 -33.14 -8.39 -22.71
N LEU A 396 -34.01 -7.39 -22.90
CA LEU A 396 -33.65 -6.16 -23.62
C LEU A 396 -32.49 -5.41 -22.94
N GLY A 397 -32.41 -5.46 -21.62
CA GLY A 397 -31.28 -4.91 -20.87
C GLY A 397 -29.96 -5.68 -21.12
N ARG A 398 -30.00 -7.01 -21.20
CA ARG A 398 -28.83 -7.83 -21.54
C ARG A 398 -28.35 -7.55 -22.97
N ASP A 399 -29.28 -7.48 -23.93
CA ASP A 399 -28.99 -7.11 -25.31
C ASP A 399 -28.28 -5.74 -25.39
N TYR A 400 -28.72 -4.78 -24.58
CA TYR A 400 -28.05 -3.49 -24.44
C TYR A 400 -26.61 -3.62 -23.95
N CYS A 401 -26.39 -4.33 -22.83
CA CYS A 401 -25.05 -4.49 -22.27
C CYS A 401 -24.11 -5.21 -23.25
N GLU A 402 -24.58 -6.27 -23.92
CA GLU A 402 -23.81 -7.02 -24.90
C GLU A 402 -23.45 -6.19 -26.13
N ALA A 403 -24.38 -5.40 -26.66
CA ALA A 403 -24.14 -4.55 -27.82
C ALA A 403 -23.14 -3.41 -27.54
N ILE A 404 -23.09 -2.91 -26.30
CA ILE A 404 -22.24 -1.78 -25.90
C ILE A 404 -20.87 -2.24 -25.38
N ALA A 405 -20.77 -3.42 -24.76
CA ALA A 405 -19.54 -3.92 -24.14
C ALA A 405 -18.29 -3.84 -25.03
N PRO A 406 -18.30 -4.23 -26.32
CA PRO A 406 -17.11 -4.13 -27.18
C PRO A 406 -16.54 -2.71 -27.29
N MET A 407 -17.40 -1.69 -27.25
CA MET A 407 -16.98 -0.28 -27.32
C MET A 407 -16.41 0.22 -25.98
N VAL A 408 -16.89 -0.32 -24.85
CA VAL A 408 -16.32 -0.02 -23.53
C VAL A 408 -14.89 -0.54 -23.43
N TRP A 409 -14.65 -1.79 -23.82
CA TRP A 409 -13.34 -2.45 -23.69
C TRP A 409 -12.33 -2.06 -24.77
N SER A 410 -12.76 -1.38 -25.83
CA SER A 410 -11.86 -0.74 -26.81
C SER A 410 -11.66 0.76 -26.56
N ALA A 411 -12.32 1.36 -25.56
CA ALA A 411 -12.23 2.79 -25.29
C ALA A 411 -10.81 3.27 -24.97
N ALA A 412 -9.96 2.39 -24.40
CA ALA A 412 -8.57 2.69 -24.10
C ALA A 412 -7.68 2.86 -25.35
N GLU A 413 -8.15 2.44 -26.54
CA GLU A 413 -7.41 2.61 -27.81
C GLU A 413 -7.56 4.02 -28.41
N ARG A 414 -8.45 4.84 -27.84
CA ARG A 414 -8.69 6.21 -28.33
C ARG A 414 -7.47 7.10 -28.08
N GLU A 415 -7.23 8.00 -29.02
CA GLU A 415 -6.24 9.07 -28.84
C GLU A 415 -6.58 9.89 -27.59
N ASP A 416 -5.56 10.23 -26.80
CA ASP A 416 -5.67 10.99 -25.54
C ASP A 416 -6.53 10.37 -24.42
N PHE A 417 -6.81 9.05 -24.45
CA PHE A 417 -7.57 8.35 -23.40
C PHE A 417 -7.06 8.64 -21.98
N VAL A 418 -5.76 8.43 -21.71
CA VAL A 418 -5.17 8.66 -20.38
C VAL A 418 -5.19 10.15 -19.99
N PRO A 419 -4.71 11.09 -20.84
CA PRO A 419 -4.87 12.53 -20.60
C PRO A 419 -6.31 12.96 -20.28
N ASP A 420 -7.31 12.42 -20.97
CA ASP A 420 -8.73 12.72 -20.75
C ASP A 420 -9.20 12.28 -19.35
N VAL A 421 -8.86 11.06 -18.94
CA VAL A 421 -9.22 10.52 -17.62
C VAL A 421 -8.53 11.32 -16.50
N GLN A 422 -7.25 11.69 -16.69
CA GLN A 422 -6.52 12.54 -15.75
C GLN A 422 -7.06 13.98 -15.70
N ALA A 423 -7.40 14.58 -16.84
CA ALA A 423 -8.02 15.90 -16.91
C ALA A 423 -9.42 15.90 -16.29
N MET A 424 -10.18 14.81 -16.42
CA MET A 424 -11.43 14.63 -15.71
C MET A 424 -11.21 14.60 -14.20
N ARG A 425 -10.24 13.82 -13.69
CA ARG A 425 -9.96 13.77 -12.25
C ARG A 425 -9.55 15.13 -11.70
N ARG A 426 -8.65 15.86 -12.39
CA ARG A 426 -8.25 17.24 -11.99
C ARG A 426 -9.45 18.16 -11.84
N ARG A 427 -10.35 18.19 -12.84
CA ARG A 427 -11.59 18.97 -12.77
C ARG A 427 -12.49 18.58 -11.60
N VAL A 428 -12.54 17.30 -11.24
CA VAL A 428 -13.33 16.85 -10.07
C VAL A 428 -12.75 17.42 -8.77
N ILE A 429 -11.42 17.44 -8.60
CA ILE A 429 -10.75 17.99 -7.40
C ILE A 429 -10.91 19.51 -7.34
N GLU A 430 -10.68 20.20 -8.46
CA GLU A 430 -10.75 21.67 -8.55
C GLU A 430 -12.13 22.23 -8.20
N ASN A 431 -13.19 21.44 -8.43
CA ASN A 431 -14.57 21.80 -8.08
C ASN A 431 -14.93 21.57 -6.61
N VAL A 432 -14.05 20.98 -5.79
CA VAL A 432 -14.27 20.81 -4.34
C VAL A 432 -13.95 22.12 -3.62
N PRO A 433 -14.92 22.72 -2.89
CA PRO A 433 -14.70 23.94 -2.12
C PRO A 433 -13.53 23.79 -1.13
N ALA A 434 -12.70 24.83 -1.02
CA ALA A 434 -11.46 24.76 -0.25
C ALA A 434 -11.68 24.56 1.27
N ASP A 435 -12.80 25.03 1.79
CA ASP A 435 -13.19 25.00 3.20
C ASP A 435 -13.61 23.60 3.71
N ILE A 436 -14.06 22.71 2.83
CA ILE A 436 -14.47 21.34 3.19
C ILE A 436 -13.53 20.25 2.64
N ARG A 437 -12.51 20.64 1.86
CA ARG A 437 -11.65 19.72 1.10
C ARG A 437 -11.00 18.63 1.96
N ASP A 438 -10.49 18.99 3.14
CA ASP A 438 -9.80 18.06 4.05
C ASP A 438 -10.75 17.13 4.81
N ARG A 439 -12.06 17.42 4.78
CA ARG A 439 -13.11 16.64 5.43
C ARG A 439 -13.98 15.85 4.44
N GLU A 440 -13.80 16.08 3.15
CA GLU A 440 -14.61 15.49 2.08
C GLU A 440 -14.08 14.11 1.67
N LEU A 441 -14.74 13.06 2.15
CA LEU A 441 -14.31 11.66 2.01
C LEU A 441 -14.37 11.15 0.56
N LYS A 442 -15.26 11.70 -0.26
CA LYS A 442 -15.51 11.19 -1.61
C LYS A 442 -14.60 11.85 -2.64
N LEU A 443 -14.61 13.18 -2.68
CA LEU A 443 -13.99 13.95 -3.77
C LEU A 443 -12.59 14.49 -3.45
N GLY A 444 -12.23 14.57 -2.17
CA GLY A 444 -10.93 15.05 -1.70
C GLY A 444 -9.74 14.22 -2.20
N GLU A 445 -8.54 14.70 -1.94
CA GLU A 445 -7.31 13.95 -2.21
C GLU A 445 -7.18 12.76 -1.25
N GLY A 446 -6.86 11.58 -1.79
CA GLY A 446 -6.89 10.35 -0.99
C GLY A 446 -8.30 9.86 -0.67
N GLY A 447 -9.32 10.36 -1.38
CA GLY A 447 -10.72 10.01 -1.18
C GLY A 447 -11.18 8.76 -1.94
N LEU A 448 -12.44 8.38 -1.75
CA LEU A 448 -13.07 7.23 -2.43
C LEU A 448 -12.94 7.30 -3.96
N ARG A 449 -13.08 8.50 -4.52
CA ARG A 449 -13.04 8.71 -5.96
C ARG A 449 -11.64 8.44 -6.54
N ASP A 450 -10.56 8.68 -5.79
CA ASP A 450 -9.20 8.32 -6.24
C ASP A 450 -9.06 6.80 -6.43
N VAL A 451 -9.62 6.00 -5.51
CA VAL A 451 -9.62 4.53 -5.65
C VAL A 451 -10.42 4.11 -6.88
N GLU A 452 -11.64 4.63 -7.04
CA GLU A 452 -12.51 4.31 -8.18
C GLU A 452 -11.83 4.64 -9.52
N PHE A 453 -11.21 5.81 -9.63
CA PHE A 453 -10.50 6.23 -10.85
C PHE A 453 -9.28 5.36 -11.15
N ALA A 454 -8.46 5.02 -10.14
CA ALA A 454 -7.32 4.11 -10.31
C ALA A 454 -7.76 2.74 -10.83
N VAL A 455 -8.75 2.14 -10.18
CA VAL A 455 -9.26 0.82 -10.54
C VAL A 455 -9.88 0.83 -11.93
N GLN A 456 -10.77 1.79 -12.23
CA GLN A 456 -11.43 1.88 -13.54
C GLN A 456 -10.44 2.14 -14.68
N LEU A 457 -9.40 2.95 -14.44
CA LEU A 457 -8.36 3.18 -15.44
C LEU A 457 -7.63 1.87 -15.76
N LEU A 458 -7.21 1.12 -14.74
CA LEU A 458 -6.54 -0.17 -14.94
C LEU A 458 -7.45 -1.20 -15.60
N GLN A 459 -8.74 -1.23 -15.24
CA GLN A 459 -9.73 -2.09 -15.91
C GLN A 459 -9.85 -1.76 -17.40
N LEU A 460 -9.96 -0.49 -17.78
CA LEU A 460 -10.08 -0.10 -19.18
C LEU A 460 -8.80 -0.42 -19.98
N VAL A 461 -7.63 -0.25 -19.37
CA VAL A 461 -6.34 -0.55 -20.02
C VAL A 461 -6.13 -2.06 -20.21
N HIS A 462 -6.46 -2.87 -19.20
CA HIS A 462 -6.11 -4.29 -19.18
C HIS A 462 -7.28 -5.24 -19.50
N GLY A 463 -8.53 -4.81 -19.27
CA GLY A 463 -9.75 -5.60 -19.45
C GLY A 463 -10.08 -5.94 -20.90
N ARG A 464 -9.38 -5.32 -21.86
CA ARG A 464 -9.41 -5.73 -23.28
C ARG A 464 -8.84 -7.14 -23.46
N THR A 465 -7.69 -7.41 -22.84
CA THR A 465 -6.95 -8.68 -22.98
C THR A 465 -7.24 -9.67 -21.87
N ASP A 466 -7.74 -9.20 -20.73
CA ASP A 466 -8.03 -10.02 -19.55
C ASP A 466 -9.50 -9.85 -19.13
N GLU A 467 -10.34 -10.81 -19.50
CA GLU A 467 -11.78 -10.73 -19.27
C GLU A 467 -12.14 -10.83 -17.78
N ASN A 468 -11.25 -11.35 -16.93
CA ASN A 468 -11.49 -11.43 -15.47
C ASN A 468 -11.58 -10.03 -14.84
N LEU A 469 -10.98 -9.02 -15.47
CA LEU A 469 -11.06 -7.62 -15.03
C LEU A 469 -12.40 -6.95 -15.37
N ARG A 470 -13.30 -7.62 -16.11
CA ARG A 470 -14.58 -7.06 -16.56
C ARG A 470 -15.69 -7.13 -15.52
N VAL A 471 -15.32 -7.20 -14.24
CA VAL A 471 -16.23 -7.11 -13.09
C VAL A 471 -16.61 -5.65 -12.78
N SER A 472 -17.85 -5.38 -12.39
CA SER A 472 -18.32 -4.00 -12.18
C SER A 472 -17.96 -3.40 -10.81
N ALA A 473 -17.90 -4.24 -9.77
CA ALA A 473 -17.59 -3.79 -8.41
C ALA A 473 -16.10 -3.41 -8.27
N THR A 474 -15.84 -2.29 -7.59
CA THR A 474 -14.52 -1.69 -7.40
C THR A 474 -13.60 -2.61 -6.60
N VAL A 475 -14.10 -3.19 -5.49
CA VAL A 475 -13.31 -4.11 -4.65
C VAL A 475 -13.02 -5.41 -5.39
N ALA A 476 -14.02 -5.98 -6.07
CA ALA A 476 -13.83 -7.17 -6.90
C ALA A 476 -12.80 -6.92 -8.01
N ALA A 477 -12.89 -5.79 -8.72
CA ALA A 477 -11.93 -5.41 -9.74
C ALA A 477 -10.51 -5.26 -9.18
N LEU A 478 -10.37 -4.65 -8.00
CA LEU A 478 -9.08 -4.51 -7.33
C LEU A 478 -8.48 -5.86 -6.92
N ARG A 479 -9.30 -6.84 -6.48
CA ARG A 479 -8.82 -8.21 -6.24
C ARG A 479 -8.36 -8.88 -7.53
N GLN A 480 -9.12 -8.77 -8.61
CA GLN A 480 -8.71 -9.31 -9.92
C GLN A 480 -7.43 -8.65 -10.43
N LEU A 481 -7.23 -7.35 -10.19
CA LEU A 481 -5.98 -6.65 -10.52
C LEU A 481 -4.79 -7.16 -9.69
N VAL A 482 -5.01 -7.54 -8.43
CA VAL A 482 -3.97 -8.15 -7.58
C VAL A 482 -3.66 -9.57 -8.03
N ASP A 483 -4.67 -10.38 -8.31
CA ASP A 483 -4.52 -11.78 -8.72
C ASP A 483 -3.84 -11.89 -10.09
N GLY A 484 -4.19 -11.00 -11.03
CA GLY A 484 -3.53 -10.85 -12.33
C GLY A 484 -2.13 -10.23 -12.26
N GLY A 485 -1.68 -9.76 -11.08
CA GLY A 485 -0.35 -9.18 -10.88
C GLY A 485 -0.17 -7.76 -11.42
N TYR A 486 -1.27 -7.07 -11.78
CA TYR A 486 -1.26 -5.66 -12.22
C TYR A 486 -1.04 -4.69 -11.06
N VAL A 487 -1.48 -5.06 -9.84
CA VAL A 487 -1.24 -4.34 -8.59
C VAL A 487 -0.49 -5.26 -7.61
N GLY A 488 0.51 -4.71 -6.91
CA GLY A 488 1.25 -5.47 -5.90
C GLY A 488 0.33 -5.94 -4.77
N ARG A 489 0.53 -7.17 -4.27
CA ARG A 489 -0.36 -7.79 -3.27
C ARG A 489 -0.55 -6.93 -2.00
N GLU A 490 0.54 -6.39 -1.47
CA GLU A 490 0.48 -5.52 -0.27
C GLU A 490 -0.25 -4.22 -0.55
N ASP A 491 0.10 -3.53 -1.64
CA ASP A 491 -0.54 -2.29 -2.09
C ASP A 491 -2.05 -2.46 -2.29
N GLY A 492 -2.44 -3.53 -3.01
CA GLY A 492 -3.84 -3.82 -3.29
C GLY A 492 -4.63 -4.08 -2.02
N GLN A 493 -4.07 -4.84 -1.07
CA GLN A 493 -4.77 -5.10 0.18
C GLN A 493 -4.84 -3.87 1.11
N VAL A 494 -3.82 -3.00 1.09
CA VAL A 494 -3.90 -1.68 1.75
C VAL A 494 -5.03 -0.86 1.14
N LEU A 495 -5.09 -0.78 -0.19
CA LEU A 495 -6.09 0.03 -0.90
C LEU A 495 -7.52 -0.47 -0.66
N ILE A 496 -7.75 -1.80 -0.65
CA ILE A 496 -9.05 -2.41 -0.29
C ILE A 496 -9.47 -1.97 1.12
N ARG A 497 -8.59 -2.16 2.12
CA ARG A 497 -8.91 -1.81 3.52
C ARG A 497 -9.22 -0.32 3.68
N CYS A 498 -8.46 0.56 3.04
CA CYS A 498 -8.70 2.00 3.09
C CYS A 498 -10.04 2.36 2.42
N TYR A 499 -10.34 1.76 1.27
CA TYR A 499 -11.62 1.98 0.57
C TYR A 499 -12.81 1.53 1.43
N GLU A 500 -12.77 0.29 1.94
CA GLU A 500 -13.83 -0.26 2.81
C GLU A 500 -14.03 0.59 4.07
N PHE A 501 -12.94 1.08 4.69
CA PHE A 501 -13.04 1.96 5.84
C PHE A 501 -13.67 3.31 5.50
N MET A 502 -13.26 3.95 4.41
CA MET A 502 -13.86 5.22 3.96
C MET A 502 -15.35 5.04 3.60
N ARG A 503 -15.70 3.90 3.00
CA ARG A 503 -17.10 3.54 2.72
C ARG A 503 -17.89 3.33 4.00
N LEU A 504 -17.34 2.62 4.99
CA LEU A 504 -17.98 2.47 6.31
C LEU A 504 -18.33 3.83 6.92
N LEU A 505 -17.41 4.79 6.92
CA LEU A 505 -17.69 6.14 7.41
C LEU A 505 -18.79 6.83 6.61
N GLU A 506 -18.76 6.74 5.28
CA GLU A 506 -19.79 7.27 4.38
C GLU A 506 -21.17 6.66 4.72
N HIS A 507 -21.26 5.34 4.92
CA HIS A 507 -22.49 4.66 5.34
C HIS A 507 -23.00 5.19 6.69
N ARG A 508 -22.12 5.34 7.69
CA ARG A 508 -22.52 5.83 9.01
C ARG A 508 -23.07 7.25 8.94
N LEU A 509 -22.32 8.17 8.33
CA LEU A 509 -22.72 9.56 8.17
C LEU A 509 -24.10 9.69 7.52
N GLN A 510 -24.37 8.90 6.48
CA GLN A 510 -25.67 8.89 5.81
C GLN A 510 -26.78 8.31 6.69
N LEU A 511 -26.50 7.21 7.39
CA LEU A 511 -27.46 6.49 8.23
C LEU A 511 -27.97 7.32 9.40
N HIS A 512 -27.19 8.30 9.90
CA HIS A 512 -27.57 9.10 11.07
C HIS A 512 -28.94 9.76 10.94
N ARG A 513 -29.20 10.36 9.77
CA ARG A 513 -30.44 11.10 9.45
C ARG A 513 -31.08 10.68 8.13
N LEU A 514 -30.59 9.59 7.51
CA LEU A 514 -30.91 9.21 6.13
C LEU A 514 -30.76 10.40 5.17
N LYS A 515 -29.60 11.07 5.25
CA LYS A 515 -29.27 12.21 4.39
C LYS A 515 -27.98 11.96 3.65
N ARG A 516 -27.93 12.41 2.40
CA ARG A 516 -26.69 12.39 1.63
C ARG A 516 -25.67 13.35 2.26
N THR A 517 -24.54 12.81 2.67
CA THR A 517 -23.37 13.56 3.12
C THR A 517 -22.12 12.71 2.87
N HIS A 518 -21.03 13.38 2.52
CA HIS A 518 -19.72 12.78 2.32
C HIS A 518 -18.64 13.51 3.15
N THR A 519 -19.07 14.47 3.97
CA THR A 519 -18.20 15.37 4.72
C THR A 519 -18.18 14.95 6.18
N LEU A 520 -16.98 14.80 6.75
CA LEU A 520 -16.80 14.53 8.17
C LEU A 520 -17.36 15.68 9.03
N PRO A 521 -17.77 15.44 10.29
CA PRO A 521 -18.19 16.51 11.20
C PRO A 521 -17.08 17.54 11.41
N GLU A 522 -17.42 18.75 11.89
CA GLU A 522 -16.42 19.76 12.24
C GLU A 522 -15.46 19.26 13.32
N GLU A 523 -14.24 19.80 13.40
CA GLU A 523 -13.25 19.37 14.40
C GLU A 523 -13.70 19.64 15.85
N ASP A 524 -14.47 20.71 16.07
CA ASP A 524 -15.03 21.08 17.37
C ASP A 524 -16.30 20.29 17.74
N ASP A 525 -16.94 19.59 16.80
CA ASP A 525 -18.04 18.66 17.09
C ASP A 525 -17.54 17.30 17.59
N VAL A 526 -16.96 17.33 18.80
CA VAL A 526 -16.43 16.15 19.50
C VAL A 526 -17.52 15.10 19.75
N GLN A 527 -18.79 15.51 19.86
CA GLN A 527 -19.89 14.58 20.13
C GLN A 527 -20.25 13.77 18.90
N GLU A 528 -20.42 14.42 17.74
CA GLU A 528 -20.70 13.75 16.48
C GLU A 528 -19.51 12.88 16.03
N ARG A 529 -18.27 13.36 16.20
CA ARG A 529 -17.07 12.54 15.94
C ARG A 529 -16.99 11.31 16.84
N ARG A 530 -17.35 11.44 18.12
CA ARG A 530 -17.39 10.29 19.04
C ARG A 530 -18.48 9.30 18.63
N TRP A 531 -19.64 9.79 18.20
CA TRP A 531 -20.71 8.94 17.67
C TRP A 531 -20.25 8.18 16.42
N LEU A 532 -19.56 8.86 15.49
CA LEU A 532 -19.01 8.24 14.28
C LEU A 532 -17.95 7.18 14.62
N ALA A 533 -17.05 7.47 15.56
CA ALA A 533 -16.04 6.52 16.01
C ALA A 533 -16.67 5.25 16.62
N LYS A 534 -17.68 5.41 17.48
CA LYS A 534 -18.41 4.29 18.10
C LYS A 534 -19.17 3.44 17.08
N THR A 535 -19.93 4.09 16.19
CA THR A 535 -20.73 3.39 15.18
C THR A 535 -19.86 2.75 14.08
N SER A 536 -18.58 3.16 13.96
CA SER A 536 -17.60 2.55 13.05
C SER A 536 -16.71 1.49 13.73
N GLY A 537 -17.06 1.07 14.95
CA GLY A 537 -16.38 0.02 15.70
C GLY A 537 -14.95 0.35 16.15
N ARG A 538 -14.60 1.64 16.26
CA ARG A 538 -13.26 2.04 16.69
C ARG A 538 -13.05 1.71 18.17
N VAL A 539 -11.86 1.22 18.49
CA VAL A 539 -11.45 0.90 19.87
C VAL A 539 -10.28 1.80 20.28
N ARG A 540 -10.19 2.13 21.56
CA ARG A 540 -9.08 2.93 22.08
C ARG A 540 -7.76 2.16 21.94
N SER A 541 -6.78 2.81 21.33
CA SER A 541 -5.40 2.32 21.26
C SER A 541 -4.48 3.09 22.21
N ARG A 542 -3.27 2.58 22.43
CA ARG A 542 -2.19 3.30 23.12
C ARG A 542 -1.26 3.95 22.10
N ASP A 543 -0.71 5.10 22.45
CA ASP A 543 0.35 5.74 21.67
C ASP A 543 1.74 5.15 21.99
N SER A 544 2.77 5.66 21.30
CA SER A 544 4.16 5.26 21.50
C SER A 544 4.71 5.59 22.90
N SER A 545 4.07 6.52 23.62
CA SER A 545 4.39 6.85 25.02
C SER A 545 3.63 5.97 26.03
N GLY A 546 2.74 5.11 25.55
CA GLY A 546 1.89 4.24 26.37
C GLY A 546 0.60 4.89 26.88
N ALA A 547 0.33 6.15 26.54
CA ALA A 547 -0.90 6.87 26.91
C ALA A 547 -2.08 6.40 26.05
N GLN A 548 -3.30 6.38 26.62
CA GLN A 548 -4.50 5.91 25.93
C GLN A 548 -5.11 7.04 25.09
N ARG A 549 -5.20 6.83 23.77
CA ARG A 549 -5.89 7.77 22.86
C ARG A 549 -7.39 7.75 23.09
N SER A 550 -8.01 8.91 22.91
CA SER A 550 -9.47 9.01 22.84
C SER A 550 -10.00 8.33 21.56
N LEU A 551 -11.29 8.00 21.54
CA LEU A 551 -11.92 7.41 20.34
C LEU A 551 -11.93 8.38 19.15
N VAL A 552 -12.01 9.69 19.42
CA VAL A 552 -12.01 10.73 18.38
C VAL A 552 -10.62 10.85 17.76
N GLU A 553 -9.58 10.91 18.59
CA GLU A 553 -8.18 10.92 18.13
C GLU A 553 -7.84 9.68 17.31
N GLN A 554 -8.33 8.50 17.70
CA GLN A 554 -8.13 7.28 16.94
C GLN A 554 -8.82 7.34 15.56
N LEU A 555 -10.07 7.80 15.51
CA LEU A 555 -10.80 7.96 14.25
C LEU A 555 -10.07 8.93 13.30
N GLU A 556 -9.61 10.06 13.81
CA GLU A 556 -8.88 11.07 13.03
C GLU A 556 -7.57 10.52 12.46
N LEU A 557 -6.83 9.76 13.27
CA LEU A 557 -5.61 9.10 12.84
C LEU A 557 -5.89 8.05 11.75
N ASP A 558 -6.91 7.20 11.93
CA ASP A 558 -7.30 6.18 10.93
C ASP A 558 -7.70 6.83 9.59
N VAL A 559 -8.46 7.94 9.63
CA VAL A 559 -8.89 8.70 8.44
C VAL A 559 -7.67 9.29 7.72
N ARG A 560 -6.81 10.02 8.45
CA ARG A 560 -5.62 10.66 7.86
C ARG A 560 -4.68 9.62 7.27
N GLN A 561 -4.43 8.51 7.97
CA GLN A 561 -3.58 7.43 7.47
C GLN A 561 -4.16 6.79 6.21
N SER A 562 -5.46 6.51 6.20
CA SER A 562 -6.13 5.93 5.03
C SER A 562 -6.10 6.87 3.83
N ALA A 563 -6.35 8.17 4.02
CA ALA A 563 -6.26 9.16 2.96
C ALA A 563 -4.84 9.27 2.38
N LEU A 564 -3.81 9.32 3.23
CA LEU A 564 -2.41 9.34 2.79
C LEU A 564 -2.02 8.06 2.04
N GLN A 565 -2.47 6.89 2.50
CA GLN A 565 -2.23 5.62 1.82
C GLN A 565 -2.92 5.59 0.45
N ILE A 566 -4.18 5.99 0.37
CA ILE A 566 -4.91 6.10 -0.90
C ILE A 566 -4.20 7.09 -1.83
N GLN A 567 -3.82 8.27 -1.35
CA GLN A 567 -3.16 9.28 -2.18
C GLN A 567 -1.83 8.77 -2.76
N ASN A 568 -0.99 8.14 -1.93
CA ASN A 568 0.28 7.56 -2.37
C ASN A 568 0.08 6.42 -3.38
N LEU A 569 -0.87 5.51 -3.11
CA LEU A 569 -1.17 4.39 -3.99
C LEU A 569 -1.90 4.82 -5.26
N HIS A 570 -2.79 5.80 -5.20
CA HIS A 570 -3.41 6.40 -6.38
C HIS A 570 -2.36 7.07 -7.25
N ARG A 571 -1.44 7.86 -6.67
CA ARG A 571 -0.32 8.43 -7.44
C ARG A 571 0.49 7.33 -8.13
N LYS A 572 0.80 6.27 -7.38
CA LYS A 572 1.48 5.09 -7.89
C LYS A 572 0.68 4.44 -9.03
N LEU A 573 -0.59 4.09 -8.85
CA LEU A 573 -1.38 3.28 -9.78
C LEU A 573 -2.00 4.04 -10.96
N PHE A 574 -2.41 5.29 -10.75
CA PHE A 574 -3.14 6.10 -11.72
C PHE A 574 -2.21 6.83 -12.71
N TYR A 575 -0.97 7.11 -12.30
CA TYR A 575 0.06 7.67 -13.18
C TYR A 575 1.05 6.60 -13.71
N ARG A 576 1.02 5.36 -13.19
CA ARG A 576 1.79 4.19 -13.69
C ARG A 576 1.36 3.52 -15.00
N PRO A 577 0.11 3.58 -15.53
CA PRO A 577 -0.26 2.77 -16.70
C PRO A 577 0.46 3.18 -17.99
N LEU A 578 1.33 4.19 -17.92
CA LEU A 578 2.16 4.68 -19.02
C LEU A 578 3.30 3.73 -19.40
N LEU A 579 3.52 2.61 -18.70
CA LEU A 579 4.72 1.77 -18.91
C LEU A 579 4.44 0.27 -19.14
N SER A 580 3.20 -0.19 -18.92
CA SER A 580 2.74 -1.50 -19.44
C SER A 580 2.52 -1.48 -20.96
N SER A 581 2.42 -0.29 -21.56
CA SER A 581 2.37 -0.08 -23.02
C SER A 581 3.73 -0.23 -23.72
N VAL A 582 4.83 -0.17 -22.98
CA VAL A 582 6.20 -0.18 -23.53
C VAL A 582 6.77 -1.61 -23.59
N VAL A 583 6.18 -2.56 -22.86
CA VAL A 583 6.71 -3.92 -22.78
C VAL A 583 5.62 -4.99 -22.89
N GLY A 584 5.57 -5.62 -24.06
CA GLY A 584 4.81 -6.84 -24.30
C GLY A 584 4.84 -7.25 -25.78
N MET A 585 5.64 -8.26 -26.10
CA MET A 585 5.50 -9.07 -27.30
C MET A 585 4.48 -10.19 -27.01
N ASP A 586 3.28 -10.06 -27.56
CA ASP A 586 2.50 -11.16 -28.12
C ASP A 586 1.88 -10.64 -29.41
N ALA A 587 1.86 -11.48 -30.45
CA ALA A 587 1.64 -11.06 -31.84
C ALA A 587 0.24 -10.46 -32.11
N ASP A 588 -0.69 -10.57 -31.17
CA ASP A 588 -2.07 -10.08 -31.31
C ASP A 588 -2.45 -8.96 -30.32
N ALA A 589 -1.52 -8.47 -29.48
CA ALA A 589 -1.77 -7.37 -28.56
C ALA A 589 -1.46 -6.01 -29.23
N VAL A 590 -2.48 -5.37 -29.81
CA VAL A 590 -2.35 -4.05 -30.46
C VAL A 590 -1.88 -3.00 -29.45
N ARG A 591 -0.66 -2.50 -29.71
CA ARG A 591 0.15 -1.55 -28.93
C ARG A 591 -0.27 -0.10 -29.17
N LEU A 592 0.03 0.79 -28.22
CA LEU A 592 0.28 2.19 -28.54
C LEU A 592 1.43 2.26 -29.57
N SER A 593 1.34 3.17 -30.54
CA SER A 593 2.40 3.32 -31.55
C SER A 593 3.75 3.67 -30.89
N PRO A 594 4.91 3.28 -31.47
CA PRO A 594 6.23 3.66 -30.96
C PRO A 594 6.38 5.17 -30.70
N GLU A 595 5.66 6.01 -31.44
CA GLU A 595 5.64 7.46 -31.25
C GLU A 595 4.90 7.91 -29.98
N ALA A 596 3.86 7.18 -29.54
CA ALA A 596 3.19 7.45 -28.28
C ALA A 596 4.09 7.13 -27.07
N ALA A 597 4.81 6.01 -27.12
CA ALA A 597 5.77 5.63 -26.06
C ALA A 597 6.90 6.67 -25.91
N LYS A 598 7.44 7.18 -27.03
CA LYS A 598 8.44 8.26 -27.02
C LYS A 598 7.88 9.56 -26.44
N ARG A 599 6.67 9.97 -26.82
CA ARG A 599 6.01 11.16 -26.24
C ARG A 599 5.83 11.02 -24.73
N GLN A 600 5.55 9.82 -24.23
CA GLN A 600 5.41 9.56 -22.80
C GLN A 600 6.74 9.63 -22.05
N LEU A 601 7.82 9.08 -22.61
CA LEU A 601 9.16 9.23 -22.02
C LEU A 601 9.58 10.70 -21.96
N ALA A 602 9.26 11.50 -22.99
CA ALA A 602 9.46 12.96 -22.95
C ALA A 602 8.67 13.62 -21.80
N ALA A 603 7.41 13.22 -21.60
CA ALA A 603 6.57 13.74 -20.53
C ALA A 603 7.05 13.31 -19.12
N LEU A 604 7.73 12.17 -19.01
CA LEU A 604 8.41 11.71 -17.80
C LEU A 604 9.76 12.40 -17.58
N GLY A 605 10.19 13.33 -18.44
CA GLY A 605 11.44 14.07 -18.24
C GLY A 605 12.69 13.42 -18.81
N TYR A 606 12.56 12.42 -19.70
CA TYR A 606 13.69 11.93 -20.50
C TYR A 606 14.02 12.93 -21.61
N GLU A 607 15.27 13.36 -21.68
CA GLU A 607 15.77 14.29 -22.69
C GLU A 607 15.96 13.61 -24.06
N SER A 608 16.27 12.31 -24.06
CA SER A 608 16.40 11.50 -25.28
C SER A 608 15.37 10.36 -25.37
N PRO A 609 14.05 10.66 -25.51
CA PRO A 609 12.98 9.66 -25.50
C PRO A 609 13.14 8.53 -26.52
N GLN A 610 13.74 8.82 -27.67
CA GLN A 610 14.05 7.83 -28.70
C GLN A 610 15.03 6.76 -28.20
N ARG A 611 16.13 7.19 -27.57
CA ARG A 611 17.16 6.27 -27.06
C ARG A 611 16.65 5.52 -25.82
N ALA A 612 15.93 6.21 -24.95
CA ALA A 612 15.26 5.59 -23.81
C ALA A 612 14.30 4.47 -24.27
N PHE A 613 13.51 4.72 -25.32
CA PHE A 613 12.65 3.70 -25.92
C PHE A 613 13.44 2.49 -26.46
N GLU A 614 14.59 2.71 -27.10
CA GLU A 614 15.45 1.63 -27.59
C GLU A 614 16.05 0.79 -26.45
N HIS A 615 16.46 1.42 -25.34
CA HIS A 615 16.93 0.71 -24.14
C HIS A 615 15.82 -0.11 -23.49
N LEU A 616 14.60 0.43 -23.43
CA LEU A 616 13.44 -0.29 -22.93
C LEU A 616 13.08 -1.48 -23.78
N ARG A 617 13.08 -1.31 -25.10
CA ARG A 617 12.90 -2.44 -26.00
C ARG A 617 13.98 -3.50 -25.74
N ALA A 618 15.26 -3.13 -25.68
CA ALA A 618 16.32 -4.10 -25.44
C ALA A 618 16.17 -4.90 -24.13
N LEU A 619 15.64 -4.30 -23.06
CA LEU A 619 15.45 -4.96 -21.77
C LEU A 619 14.27 -5.94 -21.75
N ALA A 620 13.34 -5.78 -22.69
CA ALA A 620 11.97 -6.23 -22.50
C ALA A 620 11.38 -6.94 -23.74
N ASP A 621 12.06 -6.84 -24.88
CA ASP A 621 11.75 -7.51 -26.15
C ASP A 621 12.23 -8.97 -26.09
N GLY A 622 11.36 -9.87 -25.60
CA GLY A 622 11.63 -11.30 -25.55
C GLY A 622 10.54 -12.12 -24.86
N THR A 623 10.57 -13.44 -25.04
CA THR A 623 9.52 -14.37 -24.57
C THR A 623 9.87 -15.10 -23.27
N THR A 624 11.07 -14.91 -22.74
CA THR A 624 11.53 -15.64 -21.55
C THR A 624 10.93 -15.09 -20.25
N ARG A 625 10.91 -15.91 -19.18
CA ARG A 625 10.45 -15.49 -17.84
C ARG A 625 11.16 -14.22 -17.32
N LYS A 626 12.42 -14.01 -17.71
CA LYS A 626 13.19 -12.82 -17.33
C LYS A 626 12.68 -11.56 -18.03
N HIS A 627 12.36 -11.62 -19.33
CA HIS A 627 11.77 -10.49 -20.07
C HIS A 627 10.40 -10.12 -19.53
N LYS A 628 9.56 -11.12 -19.18
CA LYS A 628 8.28 -10.88 -18.50
C LYS A 628 8.47 -10.21 -17.14
N LEU A 629 9.47 -10.65 -16.36
CA LEU A 629 9.77 -10.03 -15.07
C LEU A 629 10.29 -8.59 -15.23
N GLN A 630 11.12 -8.33 -16.25
CA GLN A 630 11.56 -6.99 -16.62
C GLN A 630 10.36 -6.08 -16.97
N ALA A 631 9.43 -6.57 -17.79
CA ALA A 631 8.20 -5.87 -18.16
C ALA A 631 7.41 -5.37 -16.94
N ILE A 632 7.34 -6.20 -15.91
CA ILE A 632 6.59 -5.92 -14.69
C ILE A 632 7.27 -4.84 -13.84
N ILE A 633 8.60 -4.84 -13.74
CA ILE A 633 9.33 -3.93 -12.83
C ILE A 633 9.73 -2.60 -13.48
N LEU A 634 10.00 -2.59 -14.80
CA LEU A 634 10.44 -1.42 -15.56
C LEU A 634 9.58 -0.17 -15.32
N PRO A 635 8.23 -0.27 -15.23
CA PRO A 635 7.39 0.86 -14.88
C PRO A 635 7.86 1.64 -13.63
N SER A 636 8.15 0.92 -12.54
CA SER A 636 8.57 1.52 -11.28
C SER A 636 9.97 2.13 -11.40
N LEU A 637 10.86 1.46 -12.14
CA LEU A 637 12.25 1.89 -12.29
C LEU A 637 12.36 3.20 -13.07
N LEU A 638 11.59 3.35 -14.15
CA LEU A 638 11.58 4.57 -14.96
C LEU A 638 10.98 5.75 -14.21
N GLU A 639 9.94 5.52 -13.39
CA GLU A 639 9.40 6.55 -12.50
C GLU A 639 10.48 7.04 -11.52
N TRP A 640 11.24 6.14 -10.91
CA TRP A 640 12.32 6.56 -10.00
C TRP A 640 13.47 7.25 -10.72
N LEU A 641 13.84 6.78 -11.92
CA LEU A 641 14.85 7.43 -12.76
C LEU A 641 14.41 8.83 -13.19
N SER A 642 13.14 9.04 -13.52
CA SER A 642 12.62 10.37 -13.93
C SER A 642 12.83 11.47 -12.91
N ALA A 643 12.96 11.11 -11.63
CA ALA A 643 13.21 12.04 -10.54
C ALA A 643 14.70 12.29 -10.26
N THR A 644 15.60 11.72 -11.07
CA THR A 644 17.06 11.86 -10.92
C THR A 644 17.63 12.99 -11.78
N VAL A 645 18.93 13.26 -11.62
CA VAL A 645 19.63 14.31 -12.35
C VAL A 645 19.74 13.97 -13.85
N ASP A 646 20.02 12.71 -14.19
CA ASP A 646 20.15 12.23 -15.56
C ASP A 646 19.41 10.88 -15.75
N PRO A 647 18.09 10.94 -16.04
CA PRO A 647 17.28 9.73 -16.26
C PRO A 647 17.73 8.89 -17.46
N ASP A 648 18.26 9.52 -18.52
CA ASP A 648 18.72 8.85 -19.73
C ASP A 648 20.00 8.03 -19.47
N ALA A 649 20.99 8.63 -18.82
CA ALA A 649 22.22 7.92 -18.44
C ALA A 649 21.93 6.82 -17.41
N GLY A 650 21.04 7.09 -16.45
CA GLY A 650 20.64 6.09 -15.45
C GLY A 650 19.93 4.88 -16.07
N LEU A 651 19.10 5.08 -17.09
CA LEU A 651 18.46 3.99 -17.83
C LEU A 651 19.47 3.16 -18.63
N LEU A 652 20.44 3.81 -19.29
CA LEU A 652 21.53 3.10 -19.96
C LEU A 652 22.38 2.29 -18.97
N ALA A 653 22.72 2.87 -17.82
CA ALA A 653 23.46 2.19 -16.76
C ALA A 653 22.68 0.99 -16.21
N TYR A 654 21.38 1.14 -15.97
CA TYR A 654 20.52 0.04 -15.56
C TYR A 654 20.49 -1.08 -16.59
N ARG A 655 20.37 -0.75 -17.88
CA ARG A 655 20.40 -1.73 -18.95
C ARG A 655 21.68 -2.55 -18.91
N LYS A 656 22.84 -1.88 -18.90
CA LYS A 656 24.16 -2.55 -18.83
C LYS A 656 24.25 -3.44 -17.59
N LEU A 657 23.79 -2.95 -16.44
CA LEU A 657 23.83 -3.70 -15.18
C LEU A 657 22.93 -4.94 -15.24
N SER A 658 21.74 -4.82 -15.81
CA SER A 658 20.83 -5.95 -16.02
C SER A 658 21.40 -6.99 -16.99
N GLU A 659 22.06 -6.56 -18.06
CA GLU A 659 22.73 -7.46 -19.02
C GLU A 659 23.90 -8.18 -18.34
N ALA A 660 24.73 -7.46 -17.57
CA ALA A 660 25.83 -8.06 -16.80
C ALA A 660 25.34 -9.01 -15.68
N ALA A 661 24.18 -8.72 -15.10
CA ALA A 661 23.53 -9.56 -14.10
C ALA A 661 22.66 -10.67 -14.71
N MET A 662 22.72 -10.90 -16.03
CA MET A 662 21.82 -11.83 -16.71
C MET A 662 21.86 -13.23 -16.10
N ASP A 663 23.03 -13.74 -15.70
CA ASP A 663 23.16 -15.07 -15.08
C ASP A 663 22.88 -15.10 -13.58
N ARG A 664 22.58 -13.95 -12.97
CA ARG A 664 22.29 -13.83 -11.53
C ARG A 664 20.80 -13.94 -11.27
N SER A 665 20.32 -15.14 -10.95
CA SER A 665 18.90 -15.43 -10.73
C SER A 665 18.23 -14.61 -9.61
N TRP A 666 19.01 -13.99 -8.72
CA TRP A 666 18.52 -13.17 -7.61
C TRP A 666 18.23 -11.71 -8.01
N PHE A 667 18.89 -11.17 -9.04
CA PHE A 667 18.91 -9.72 -9.31
C PHE A 667 17.52 -9.13 -9.57
N LEU A 668 16.82 -9.62 -10.59
CA LEU A 668 15.46 -9.14 -10.91
C LEU A 668 14.43 -9.49 -9.84
N ARG A 669 14.64 -10.59 -9.10
CA ARG A 669 13.76 -10.95 -7.97
C ARG A 669 13.91 -9.96 -6.82
N LEU A 670 15.14 -9.59 -6.47
CA LEU A 670 15.42 -8.60 -5.44
C LEU A 670 14.75 -7.26 -5.78
N LEU A 671 14.86 -6.79 -7.03
CA LEU A 671 14.22 -5.54 -7.47
C LEU A 671 12.69 -5.58 -7.43
N ARG A 672 12.08 -6.74 -7.68
CA ARG A 672 10.63 -6.93 -7.60
C ARG A 672 10.16 -7.01 -6.14
N ASP A 673 10.86 -7.79 -5.33
CA ASP A 673 10.42 -8.17 -3.99
C ASP A 673 10.75 -7.07 -2.97
N GLU A 674 11.82 -6.30 -3.17
CA GLU A 674 12.26 -5.22 -2.29
C GLU A 674 12.31 -3.88 -3.02
N ASN A 675 11.17 -3.17 -3.05
CA ASN A 675 11.04 -1.88 -3.75
C ASN A 675 12.09 -0.83 -3.35
N ILE A 676 12.55 -0.85 -2.09
CA ILE A 676 13.57 0.10 -1.60
C ILE A 676 14.90 -0.07 -2.33
N VAL A 677 15.28 -1.31 -2.67
CA VAL A 677 16.50 -1.61 -3.44
C VAL A 677 16.40 -1.00 -4.82
N GLY A 678 15.27 -1.20 -5.50
CA GLY A 678 15.04 -0.62 -6.83
C GLY A 678 15.08 0.90 -6.81
N LYS A 679 14.44 1.54 -5.82
CA LYS A 679 14.44 2.99 -5.68
C LYS A 679 15.85 3.56 -5.44
N ARG A 680 16.59 2.97 -4.48
CA ARG A 680 17.98 3.37 -4.19
C ARG A 680 18.85 3.16 -5.42
N LEU A 681 18.76 2.00 -6.07
CA LEU A 681 19.55 1.70 -7.27
C LEU A 681 19.28 2.71 -8.39
N MET A 682 18.01 3.03 -8.69
CA MET A 682 17.69 3.99 -9.75
C MET A 682 18.21 5.39 -9.43
N PHE A 683 18.06 5.83 -8.17
CA PHE A 683 18.63 7.10 -7.72
C PHE A 683 20.15 7.14 -7.93
N LEU A 684 20.87 6.10 -7.51
CA LEU A 684 22.33 6.01 -7.65
C LEU A 684 22.76 6.01 -9.13
N LEU A 685 22.12 5.21 -9.97
CA LEU A 685 22.45 5.11 -11.40
C LEU A 685 22.15 6.40 -12.16
N GLY A 686 21.06 7.10 -11.83
CA GLY A 686 20.70 8.38 -12.46
C GLY A 686 21.41 9.61 -11.90
N THR A 687 22.22 9.44 -10.84
CA THR A 687 22.92 10.55 -10.18
C THR A 687 24.45 10.48 -10.37
N SER A 688 25.03 9.27 -10.44
CA SER A 688 26.49 9.10 -10.50
C SER A 688 26.91 8.05 -11.53
N PRO A 689 27.43 8.48 -12.69
CA PRO A 689 28.05 7.58 -13.67
C PRO A 689 29.24 6.80 -13.08
N PHE A 690 30.02 7.44 -12.20
CA PHE A 690 31.13 6.80 -11.50
C PHE A 690 30.66 5.60 -10.66
N LEU A 691 29.58 5.76 -9.89
CA LEU A 691 29.02 4.67 -9.10
C LEU A 691 28.35 3.60 -9.96
N ALA A 692 27.71 3.98 -11.07
CA ALA A 692 27.17 3.02 -12.03
C ALA A 692 28.27 2.08 -12.57
N ASP A 693 29.43 2.62 -12.93
CA ASP A 693 30.57 1.84 -13.41
C ASP A 693 31.18 0.96 -12.31
N LEU A 694 31.22 1.45 -11.06
CA LEU A 694 31.62 0.64 -9.91
C LEU A 694 30.68 -0.56 -9.72
N LEU A 695 29.36 -0.34 -9.68
CA LEU A 695 28.35 -1.40 -9.51
C LEU A 695 28.34 -2.42 -10.65
N LEU A 696 28.60 -1.99 -11.89
CA LEU A 696 28.79 -2.88 -13.04
C LEU A 696 29.91 -3.90 -12.82
N ASN A 697 30.98 -3.47 -12.14
CA ASN A 697 32.14 -4.29 -11.81
C ASN A 697 32.06 -4.94 -10.41
N SER A 698 31.00 -4.67 -9.65
CA SER A 698 30.72 -5.26 -8.34
C SER A 698 29.22 -5.49 -8.11
N ILE A 699 28.59 -6.26 -9.00
CA ILE A 699 27.12 -6.46 -9.02
C ILE A 699 26.55 -6.95 -7.68
N ASP A 700 27.30 -7.76 -6.94
CA ASP A 700 26.85 -8.26 -5.63
C ASP A 700 26.66 -7.15 -4.58
N SER A 701 27.31 -5.99 -4.74
CA SER A 701 27.12 -4.81 -3.87
C SER A 701 25.68 -4.26 -3.94
N VAL A 702 24.92 -4.55 -5.00
CA VAL A 702 23.50 -4.18 -5.10
C VAL A 702 22.67 -4.79 -3.96
N LYS A 703 23.08 -5.96 -3.42
CA LYS A 703 22.40 -6.57 -2.27
C LYS A 703 22.47 -5.71 -1.01
N LEU A 704 23.52 -4.89 -0.87
CA LEU A 704 23.69 -4.01 0.29
C LEU A 704 22.71 -2.84 0.28
N LEU A 705 22.07 -2.55 -0.86
CA LEU A 705 21.03 -1.52 -0.96
C LEU A 705 19.72 -1.92 -0.24
N SER A 706 19.62 -3.14 0.28
CA SER A 706 18.49 -3.60 1.11
C SER A 706 18.58 -3.09 2.55
N ASP A 707 17.49 -3.21 3.30
CA ASP A 707 17.48 -2.96 4.75
C ASP A 707 17.62 -4.29 5.52
N GLY A 708 18.31 -4.23 6.65
CA GLY A 708 18.43 -5.29 7.65
C GLY A 708 17.67 -4.94 8.94
N ALA A 709 17.81 -5.78 9.97
CA ALA A 709 17.11 -5.60 11.25
C ALA A 709 17.47 -4.31 11.99
N LYS A 710 18.64 -3.71 11.69
CA LYS A 710 19.17 -2.51 12.35
C LYS A 710 19.13 -1.25 11.45
N GLY A 711 18.58 -1.35 10.24
CA GLY A 711 18.59 -0.26 9.25
C GLY A 711 19.25 -0.65 7.94
N PRO A 712 19.72 0.31 7.12
CA PRO A 712 20.32 0.04 5.81
C PRO A 712 21.57 -0.84 5.91
N LYS A 713 21.65 -1.92 5.11
CA LYS A 713 22.80 -2.85 5.16
C LYS A 713 24.11 -2.22 4.70
N LEU A 714 24.04 -1.07 4.02
CA LEU A 714 25.21 -0.25 3.69
C LEU A 714 26.00 0.16 4.94
N LEU A 715 25.36 0.22 6.11
CA LEU A 715 25.95 0.61 7.39
C LEU A 715 26.36 -0.58 8.28
N ASP A 716 26.09 -1.82 7.85
CA ASP A 716 26.36 -3.02 8.67
C ASP A 716 27.86 -3.37 8.75
N GLN A 717 28.70 -2.77 7.90
CA GLN A 717 30.13 -3.09 7.80
C GLN A 717 30.97 -2.08 8.58
N GLU A 718 31.77 -2.56 9.53
CA GLU A 718 32.78 -1.76 10.22
C GLU A 718 34.04 -1.60 9.35
N PRO A 719 34.58 -0.38 9.14
CA PRO A 719 35.73 -0.15 8.26
C PRO A 719 36.95 -1.04 8.56
N ALA A 720 37.30 -1.21 9.84
CA ALA A 720 38.42 -2.05 10.26
C ALA A 720 38.26 -3.52 9.85
N VAL A 721 37.03 -4.05 9.89
CA VAL A 721 36.73 -5.43 9.48
C VAL A 721 36.91 -5.61 7.97
N VAL A 722 36.50 -4.60 7.19
CA VAL A 722 36.67 -4.62 5.73
C VAL A 722 38.15 -4.57 5.36
N THR A 723 38.92 -3.65 5.96
CA THR A 723 40.37 -3.52 5.77
C THR A 723 41.11 -4.82 6.08
N HIS A 724 40.83 -5.44 7.23
CA HIS A 724 41.44 -6.71 7.60
C HIS A 724 41.08 -7.83 6.61
N SER A 725 39.81 -7.91 6.19
CA SER A 725 39.34 -8.91 5.24
C SER A 725 40.00 -8.75 3.86
N LEU A 726 40.24 -7.51 3.43
CA LEU A 726 40.92 -7.20 2.18
C LEU A 726 42.37 -7.69 2.19
N VAL A 727 43.13 -7.31 3.23
CA VAL A 727 44.52 -7.74 3.39
C VAL A 727 44.61 -9.26 3.48
N ALA A 728 43.77 -9.89 4.29
CA ALA A 728 43.74 -11.34 4.45
C ALA A 728 43.40 -12.08 3.14
N ALA A 729 42.49 -11.55 2.32
CA ALA A 729 42.12 -12.15 1.04
C ALA A 729 43.22 -12.03 -0.01
N ALA A 730 43.89 -10.87 -0.09
CA ALA A 730 45.02 -10.65 -0.99
C ALA A 730 46.19 -11.59 -0.64
N ASN A 731 46.53 -11.69 0.65
CA ASN A 731 47.59 -12.53 1.17
C ASN A 731 47.41 -14.04 0.99
N ARG A 732 46.22 -14.51 0.62
CA ARG A 732 46.01 -15.93 0.27
C ARG A 732 46.55 -16.26 -1.12
N GLN A 733 46.79 -15.24 -1.95
CA GLN A 733 47.36 -15.42 -3.28
C GLN A 733 48.89 -15.43 -3.17
N ARG A 734 49.52 -16.46 -3.76
CA ARG A 734 51.00 -16.55 -3.83
C ARG A 734 51.61 -15.70 -4.93
N ASP A 735 50.83 -15.39 -5.95
CA ASP A 735 51.25 -14.61 -7.10
C ASP A 735 50.94 -13.12 -6.84
N PRO A 736 51.95 -12.22 -6.84
CA PRO A 736 51.74 -10.82 -6.54
C PRO A 736 50.74 -10.10 -7.46
N ASP A 737 50.74 -10.42 -8.75
CA ASP A 737 49.82 -9.77 -9.68
C ASP A 737 48.37 -10.21 -9.41
N LYS A 738 48.16 -11.47 -8.98
CA LYS A 738 46.84 -11.96 -8.55
C LYS A 738 46.41 -11.37 -7.22
N ALA A 739 47.32 -11.23 -6.25
CA ALA A 739 47.05 -10.60 -4.96
C ALA A 739 46.57 -9.16 -5.13
N ILE A 740 47.30 -8.37 -5.93
CA ILE A 740 46.91 -7.00 -6.28
C ILE A 740 45.58 -6.96 -7.03
N GLY A 741 45.33 -7.92 -7.93
CA GLY A 741 44.03 -8.06 -8.59
C GLY A 741 42.87 -8.28 -7.60
N VAL A 742 43.06 -9.10 -6.57
CA VAL A 742 42.08 -9.32 -5.50
C VAL A 742 41.88 -8.07 -4.64
N ALA A 743 42.98 -7.42 -4.22
CA ALA A 743 42.91 -6.18 -3.44
C ALA A 743 42.13 -5.08 -4.18
N ARG A 744 42.38 -4.91 -5.48
CA ARG A 744 41.63 -3.99 -6.36
C ARG A 744 40.14 -4.33 -6.46
N ALA A 745 39.80 -5.61 -6.60
CA ALA A 745 38.41 -6.04 -6.66
C ALA A 745 37.64 -5.76 -5.36
N LEU A 746 38.28 -5.99 -4.21
CA LEU A 746 37.68 -5.69 -2.90
C LEU A 746 37.60 -4.19 -2.64
N ARG A 747 38.63 -3.42 -3.04
CA ARG A 747 38.59 -1.95 -3.05
C ARG A 747 37.40 -1.43 -3.87
N ARG A 748 37.19 -1.92 -5.10
CA ARG A 748 36.03 -1.52 -5.93
C ARG A 748 34.69 -1.79 -5.24
N ALA A 749 34.54 -2.99 -4.67
CA ALA A 749 33.29 -3.36 -3.99
C ALA A 749 33.02 -2.44 -2.79
N GLU A 750 34.06 -2.08 -2.05
CA GLU A 750 33.96 -1.20 -0.91
C GLU A 750 33.74 0.27 -1.29
N LEU A 751 34.41 0.77 -2.33
CA LEU A 751 34.12 2.09 -2.90
C LEU A 751 32.67 2.19 -3.36
N SER A 752 32.12 1.11 -3.93
CA SER A 752 30.69 1.07 -4.32
C SER A 752 29.77 1.22 -3.12
N ARG A 753 30.11 0.58 -1.99
CA ARG A 753 29.35 0.67 -0.74
C ARG A 753 29.42 2.09 -0.17
N ILE A 754 30.63 2.63 -0.03
CA ILE A 754 30.87 3.98 0.53
C ILE A 754 30.15 5.02 -0.33
N ALA A 755 30.35 5.01 -1.65
CA ALA A 755 29.71 5.96 -2.57
C ALA A 755 28.19 5.82 -2.61
N ALA A 756 27.64 4.61 -2.48
CA ALA A 756 26.20 4.42 -2.36
C ALA A 756 25.66 5.00 -1.04
N ALA A 757 26.36 4.80 0.08
CA ALA A 757 25.95 5.30 1.38
C ALA A 757 26.04 6.84 1.46
N ASP A 758 27.11 7.42 0.93
CA ASP A 758 27.34 8.86 0.77
C ASP A 758 26.20 9.53 -0.01
N LEU A 759 25.95 9.08 -1.25
CA LEU A 759 24.88 9.66 -2.10
C LEU A 759 23.48 9.51 -1.51
N LEU A 760 23.23 8.44 -0.73
CA LEU A 760 21.96 8.25 -0.04
C LEU A 760 21.84 9.05 1.27
N GLY A 761 22.87 9.83 1.64
CA GLY A 761 22.92 10.63 2.85
C GLY A 761 23.01 9.80 4.13
N LEU A 762 23.63 8.62 4.05
CA LEU A 762 23.77 7.69 5.17
C LEU A 762 25.10 7.83 5.93
N LEU A 763 26.10 8.47 5.33
CA LEU A 763 27.39 8.78 5.94
C LEU A 763 27.63 10.30 5.94
N SER A 764 28.33 10.79 6.96
CA SER A 764 28.88 12.15 6.96
C SER A 764 30.11 12.24 6.05
N VAL A 765 30.50 13.47 5.68
CA VAL A 765 31.69 13.68 4.85
C VAL A 765 32.95 13.17 5.56
N GLU A 766 33.04 13.37 6.87
CA GLU A 766 34.14 12.87 7.70
C GLU A 766 34.21 11.34 7.68
N GLU A 767 33.07 10.66 7.85
CA GLU A 767 33.00 9.19 7.80
C GLU A 767 33.37 8.63 6.41
N VAL A 768 33.02 9.36 5.34
CA VAL A 768 33.43 9.01 3.97
C VAL A 768 34.94 9.15 3.80
N CYS A 769 35.50 10.30 4.17
CA CYS A 769 36.94 10.57 4.10
C CYS A 769 37.76 9.55 4.89
N GLU A 770 37.32 9.23 6.10
CA GLU A 770 37.91 8.20 6.93
C GLU A 770 37.84 6.85 6.20
N SER A 771 36.64 6.37 5.85
CA SER A 771 36.46 5.07 5.18
C SER A 771 37.33 4.92 3.91
N LEU A 772 37.46 5.98 3.10
CA LEU A 772 38.31 5.98 1.91
C LEU A 772 39.81 5.85 2.24
N SER A 773 40.25 6.46 3.33
CA SER A 773 41.64 6.40 3.82
C SER A 773 41.98 4.99 4.31
N TRP A 774 41.10 4.38 5.12
CA TRP A 774 41.27 3.01 5.62
C TRP A 774 41.32 1.97 4.49
N VAL A 775 40.57 2.17 3.40
CA VAL A 775 40.61 1.30 2.22
C VAL A 775 41.95 1.44 1.48
N TRP A 776 42.53 2.63 1.43
CA TRP A 776 43.84 2.86 0.85
C TRP A 776 44.95 2.23 1.67
N ASP A 777 44.91 2.37 3.00
CA ASP A 777 45.84 1.71 3.92
C ASP A 777 45.80 0.19 3.72
N ALA A 778 44.60 -0.39 3.62
CA ALA A 778 44.42 -1.82 3.36
C ALA A 778 45.11 -2.28 2.06
N VAL A 779 45.04 -1.46 1.01
CA VAL A 779 45.60 -1.78 -0.31
C VAL A 779 47.13 -1.64 -0.31
N LEU A 780 47.66 -0.61 0.35
CA LEU A 780 49.11 -0.42 0.54
C LEU A 780 49.69 -1.57 1.37
N GLU A 781 49.04 -1.92 2.47
CA GLU A 781 49.46 -3.01 3.35
C GLU A 781 49.43 -4.36 2.62
N ALA A 782 48.33 -4.64 1.91
CA ALA A 782 48.21 -5.85 1.10
C ALA A 782 49.31 -5.94 0.04
N ALA A 783 49.63 -4.83 -0.64
CA ALA A 783 50.68 -4.78 -1.64
C ALA A 783 52.07 -5.01 -1.03
N LEU A 784 52.38 -4.32 0.07
CA LEU A 784 53.66 -4.44 0.76
C LEU A 784 53.89 -5.87 1.26
N GLN A 785 52.94 -6.43 2.00
CA GLN A 785 53.05 -7.80 2.52
C GLN A 785 53.17 -8.85 1.41
N THR A 786 52.51 -8.61 0.28
CA THR A 786 52.62 -9.50 -0.88
C THR A 786 54.00 -9.43 -1.52
N GLU A 787 54.57 -8.25 -1.74
CA GLU A 787 55.91 -8.13 -2.34
C GLU A 787 56.99 -8.71 -1.42
N ILE A 788 56.91 -8.44 -0.11
CA ILE A 788 57.84 -9.00 0.88
C ILE A 788 57.79 -10.52 0.82
N ARG A 789 56.58 -11.11 0.93
CA ARG A 789 56.41 -12.56 0.92
C ARG A 789 56.87 -13.20 -0.38
N ALA A 790 56.57 -12.59 -1.52
CA ALA A 790 56.99 -13.14 -2.81
C ALA A 790 58.52 -13.16 -2.92
N TRP A 791 59.19 -12.14 -2.38
CA TRP A 791 60.64 -12.14 -2.27
C TRP A 791 61.15 -13.22 -1.30
N GLU A 792 60.55 -13.35 -0.13
CA GLU A 792 60.91 -14.38 0.87
C GLU A 792 60.73 -15.81 0.32
N ASP A 793 59.63 -16.07 -0.40
CA ASP A 793 59.35 -17.35 -1.05
C ASP A 793 60.37 -17.66 -2.16
N GLU A 794 60.76 -16.65 -2.95
CA GLU A 794 61.75 -16.78 -4.03
C GLU A 794 63.17 -17.04 -3.49
N HIS A 795 63.55 -16.34 -2.43
CA HIS A 795 64.91 -16.37 -1.87
C HIS A 795 65.05 -17.38 -0.72
N GLN A 796 63.96 -17.98 -0.27
CA GLN A 796 63.89 -18.94 0.85
C GLN A 796 64.56 -18.40 2.12
N THR A 797 64.39 -17.12 2.40
CA THR A 797 64.97 -16.42 3.55
C THR A 797 64.02 -15.33 4.02
N ASN A 798 64.15 -14.93 5.29
CA ASN A 798 63.32 -13.88 5.87
C ASN A 798 63.75 -12.50 5.36
N ALA A 799 62.80 -11.55 5.36
CA ALA A 799 63.04 -10.15 5.04
C ALA A 799 64.22 -9.57 5.86
N PRO A 800 65.26 -8.98 5.23
CA PRO A 800 66.42 -8.44 5.92
C PRO A 800 66.16 -7.08 6.60
N ALA A 801 65.02 -6.45 6.33
CA ALA A 801 64.59 -5.19 6.95
C ALA A 801 63.09 -5.21 7.23
N THR A 802 62.64 -4.42 8.21
CA THR A 802 61.23 -4.06 8.35
C THR A 802 60.95 -2.78 7.57
N ILE A 803 59.75 -2.65 6.99
CA ILE A 803 59.32 -1.48 6.22
C ILE A 803 58.06 -0.92 6.86
N SER A 804 58.02 0.41 7.01
CA SER A 804 56.81 1.15 7.36
C SER A 804 56.48 2.16 6.26
N VAL A 805 55.20 2.25 5.92
CA VAL A 805 54.65 3.24 4.98
C VAL A 805 53.97 4.32 5.81
N ILE A 806 54.49 5.54 5.72
CA ILE A 806 53.95 6.70 6.44
C ILE A 806 53.01 7.42 5.49
N GLY A 807 51.71 7.38 5.76
CA GLY A 807 50.73 8.19 5.05
C GLY A 807 50.97 9.67 5.32
N MET A 808 50.93 10.48 4.26
CA MET A 808 51.16 11.92 4.30
C MET A 808 49.95 12.66 3.71
N GLY A 809 49.92 13.99 3.86
CA GLY A 809 49.00 14.84 3.09
C GLY A 809 47.53 14.55 3.41
N ARG A 810 46.75 14.12 2.39
CA ARG A 810 45.35 13.73 2.62
C ARG A 810 45.21 12.33 3.20
N LEU A 811 46.15 11.43 2.91
CA LEU A 811 46.13 10.07 3.44
C LEU A 811 46.41 10.09 4.95
N GLY A 812 47.50 10.73 5.37
CA GLY A 812 47.84 10.82 6.81
C GLY A 812 46.88 11.71 7.62
N GLY A 813 46.19 12.64 6.97
CA GLY A 813 45.08 13.41 7.56
C GLY A 813 43.72 12.67 7.61
N ALA A 814 43.60 11.47 7.05
CA ALA A 814 42.34 10.75 6.87
C ALA A 814 41.25 11.55 6.09
N GLU A 815 41.69 12.33 5.10
CA GLU A 815 40.89 13.28 4.30
C GLU A 815 40.81 12.89 2.80
N LEU A 816 40.91 11.59 2.48
CA LEU A 816 40.89 11.16 1.07
C LEU A 816 39.53 11.35 0.40
N GLY A 817 39.55 11.73 -0.88
CA GLY A 817 38.40 11.67 -1.78
C GLY A 817 38.48 10.47 -2.72
N TYR A 818 37.39 10.19 -3.45
CA TYR A 818 37.28 9.00 -4.34
C TYR A 818 38.36 8.90 -5.43
N GLY A 819 38.89 10.04 -5.88
CA GLY A 819 39.96 10.12 -6.88
C GLY A 819 41.32 10.55 -6.32
N SER A 820 41.51 10.50 -5.00
CA SER A 820 42.78 10.88 -4.39
C SER A 820 43.85 9.80 -4.58
N ASP A 821 45.08 10.28 -4.82
CA ASP A 821 46.31 9.49 -4.78
C ASP A 821 46.74 9.23 -3.33
N ALA A 822 47.67 8.28 -3.14
CA ALA A 822 48.27 8.00 -1.84
C ALA A 822 49.63 8.71 -1.71
N ASP A 823 49.66 9.82 -0.98
CA ASP A 823 50.90 10.49 -0.59
C ASP A 823 51.56 9.70 0.56
N VAL A 824 52.79 9.22 0.35
CA VAL A 824 53.49 8.36 1.32
C VAL A 824 54.99 8.66 1.44
N MET A 825 55.57 8.33 2.59
CA MET A 825 57.01 8.13 2.77
C MET A 825 57.30 6.68 3.16
N PHE A 826 58.47 6.18 2.79
CA PHE A 826 58.92 4.85 3.18
C PHE A 826 60.07 4.93 4.18
N VAL A 827 59.91 4.21 5.29
CA VAL A 827 60.92 4.04 6.34
C VAL A 827 61.31 2.56 6.37
N ALA A 828 62.60 2.26 6.46
CA ALA A 828 63.04 0.87 6.65
C ALA A 828 64.15 0.78 7.69
N GLU A 829 64.09 -0.24 8.53
CA GLU A 829 65.13 -0.56 9.52
C GLU A 829 65.61 -2.01 9.34
N PRO A 830 66.93 -2.26 9.33
CA PRO A 830 67.46 -3.63 9.30
C PRO A 830 66.89 -4.48 10.44
N VAL A 831 66.56 -5.74 10.14
CA VAL A 831 66.23 -6.71 11.20
C VAL A 831 67.54 -7.10 11.87
N GLU A 832 67.65 -6.94 13.18
CA GLU A 832 68.82 -7.42 13.93
C GLU A 832 68.94 -8.93 13.71
N GLN A 833 70.03 -9.36 13.06
CA GLN A 833 70.36 -10.78 12.99
C GLN A 833 70.69 -11.23 14.41
N VAL A 834 69.80 -12.01 15.02
CA VAL A 834 70.13 -12.77 16.23
C VAL A 834 71.27 -13.71 15.84
N GLY A 835 72.48 -13.36 16.25
CA GLY A 835 73.65 -14.19 16.04
C GLY A 835 73.41 -15.58 16.65
N ASP A 836 73.79 -16.62 15.91
CA ASP A 836 73.83 -18.00 16.41
C ASP A 836 74.56 -18.04 17.76
N GLY A 837 73.78 -18.22 18.83
CA GLY A 837 74.25 -18.06 20.19
C GLY A 837 73.28 -18.62 21.22
N ALA A 838 73.30 -19.95 21.34
CA ALA A 838 72.92 -20.75 22.52
C ALA A 838 71.43 -20.75 22.98
N ASP A 839 70.78 -21.88 22.68
CA ASP A 839 70.02 -22.74 23.60
C ASP A 839 69.64 -22.12 24.98
N ASP A 840 68.39 -21.69 25.17
CA ASP A 840 67.65 -22.00 26.40
C ASP A 840 66.11 -21.88 26.24
N ARG A 841 65.42 -22.64 27.08
CA ARG A 841 64.05 -23.14 26.93
C ARG A 841 63.01 -22.19 27.55
N GLY A 842 61.84 -22.13 26.91
CA GLY A 842 60.55 -22.40 27.56
C GLY A 842 59.79 -21.27 28.26
N ALA A 843 58.45 -21.36 28.11
CA ALA A 843 57.38 -20.64 28.81
C ALA A 843 57.25 -19.14 28.46
N GLY A 844 56.08 -18.54 28.27
CA GLY A 844 54.71 -18.95 28.55
C GLY A 844 53.96 -17.70 29.03
N ALA A 845 52.85 -17.38 28.36
CA ALA A 845 51.68 -16.64 28.85
C ALA A 845 51.81 -15.18 29.39
N ASP A 846 50.91 -14.36 28.86
CA ASP A 846 49.98 -13.47 29.58
C ASP A 846 50.37 -12.04 30.04
N VAL A 847 49.46 -11.14 29.64
CA VAL A 847 48.95 -9.87 30.21
C VAL A 847 49.92 -8.79 30.71
N GLY A 848 49.62 -7.53 30.34
CA GLY A 848 49.71 -6.45 31.31
C GLY A 848 50.04 -5.07 30.77
N GLU A 849 49.01 -4.22 30.73
CA GLU A 849 49.13 -2.76 30.83
C GLU A 849 50.07 -2.34 31.99
N GLY A 850 50.75 -1.21 31.83
CA GLY A 850 51.52 -0.64 32.93
C GLY A 850 52.40 0.55 32.56
N ASP A 851 51.75 1.69 32.48
CA ASP A 851 52.20 3.08 32.53
C ASP A 851 53.47 3.41 33.37
N VAL A 852 54.00 4.61 33.06
CA VAL A 852 54.89 5.50 33.82
C VAL A 852 56.40 5.24 33.84
N GLY A 853 57.16 6.26 33.44
CA GLY A 853 58.41 6.55 34.15
C GLY A 853 59.53 7.19 33.34
N VAL A 854 59.40 8.49 33.13
CA VAL A 854 60.51 9.39 32.77
C VAL A 854 61.64 9.28 33.80
N GLU A 855 62.90 9.12 33.38
CA GLU A 855 63.99 9.91 33.96
C GLU A 855 65.21 10.06 33.05
N LYS A 856 65.68 11.31 33.02
CA LYS A 856 66.77 11.85 32.22
C LYS A 856 68.13 11.45 32.81
N GLY A 857 69.11 11.23 31.94
CA GLY A 857 70.50 10.97 32.33
C GLY A 857 71.53 11.33 31.25
N THR A 858 71.46 12.58 30.78
CA THR A 858 72.53 13.47 30.26
C THR A 858 73.98 12.92 30.23
N VAL A 859 74.57 12.91 29.02
CA VAL A 859 75.89 13.49 28.63
C VAL A 859 77.13 12.74 29.19
N GLU A 860 78.13 12.36 28.39
CA GLU A 860 79.03 13.29 27.70
C GLU A 860 79.96 12.61 26.67
N LYS A 861 80.04 13.27 25.51
CA LYS A 861 81.15 13.48 24.56
C LYS A 861 82.47 12.72 24.80
N THR A 862 83.08 12.25 23.71
CA THR A 862 84.19 12.96 22.99
C THR A 862 84.70 12.04 21.88
N GLY A 863 84.65 12.46 20.61
CA GLY A 863 85.82 12.98 19.87
C GLY A 863 86.22 11.94 18.80
N ALA A 864 85.81 12.06 17.55
CA ALA A 864 86.40 12.92 16.51
C ALA A 864 87.91 12.72 16.34
N ASP A 865 88.32 11.92 15.35
CA ASP A 865 89.04 12.37 14.15
C ASP A 865 89.41 11.14 13.30
N ASN A 866 88.95 10.99 12.06
CA ASN A 866 89.22 11.72 10.81
C ASN A 866 90.57 11.33 10.14
N SER A 867 90.48 10.71 8.96
CA SER A 867 91.38 10.78 7.79
C SER A 867 91.36 9.43 7.04
N SER A 868 90.74 9.30 5.86
CA SER A 868 91.14 9.83 4.54
C SER A 868 92.43 9.20 3.99
N ALA A 869 92.30 8.25 3.06
CA ALA A 869 92.94 8.33 1.72
C ALA A 869 92.83 7.00 0.94
N GLU A 870 92.18 7.08 -0.24
CA GLU A 870 92.59 6.60 -1.58
C GLU A 870 93.88 5.74 -1.68
N LYS A 871 94.02 4.70 -2.52
CA LYS A 871 93.61 4.50 -3.93
C LYS A 871 94.04 3.10 -4.40
N GLN A 872 93.31 2.55 -5.40
CA GLN A 872 93.74 1.69 -6.55
C GLN A 872 94.60 0.43 -6.27
N GLY A 873 94.40 -0.76 -6.86
CA GLY A 873 93.56 -1.30 -7.93
C GLY A 873 94.07 -2.71 -8.33
N SER A 874 93.29 -3.38 -9.19
CA SER A 874 93.55 -4.55 -10.07
C SER A 874 93.53 -6.02 -9.56
N SER A 875 92.63 -6.76 -10.23
CA SER A 875 92.66 -8.12 -10.82
C SER A 875 92.48 -9.39 -9.97
N GLU A 876 91.28 -9.97 -10.14
CA GLU A 876 90.91 -11.38 -10.43
C GLU A 876 91.69 -12.52 -9.78
N ASP A 877 90.99 -13.30 -8.94
CA ASP A 877 90.97 -14.78 -9.01
C ASP A 877 89.70 -15.32 -8.32
N ALA A 878 89.19 -16.45 -8.84
CA ALA A 878 87.87 -17.00 -8.57
C ALA A 878 87.82 -17.98 -7.37
N ALA A 879 86.60 -18.09 -6.83
CA ALA A 879 86.03 -19.15 -5.99
C ALA A 879 86.28 -19.10 -4.47
N ASP A 880 85.31 -18.53 -3.75
CA ASP A 880 84.61 -19.22 -2.65
C ASP A 880 83.24 -18.56 -2.42
N GLY A 881 82.20 -19.37 -2.27
CA GLY A 881 80.81 -18.93 -2.16
C GLY A 881 80.50 -18.35 -0.78
N GLU A 882 80.71 -17.05 -0.61
CA GLU A 882 80.03 -16.27 0.42
C GLU A 882 78.61 -15.94 -0.07
N ALA A 883 77.60 -16.32 0.71
CA ALA A 883 76.26 -15.78 0.55
C ALA A 883 76.37 -14.25 0.70
N SER A 884 76.34 -13.52 -0.42
CA SER A 884 76.27 -12.06 -0.44
C SER A 884 75.14 -11.62 0.49
N ALA A 885 75.49 -11.10 1.67
CA ALA A 885 74.53 -10.52 2.59
C ALA A 885 73.71 -9.47 1.84
N VAL A 886 72.41 -9.69 1.72
CA VAL A 886 71.50 -8.76 1.05
C VAL A 886 71.50 -7.46 1.84
N ASP A 887 71.93 -6.37 1.23
CA ASP A 887 71.87 -5.03 1.83
C ASP A 887 70.40 -4.70 2.18
N PRO A 888 70.06 -4.56 3.48
CA PRO A 888 68.68 -4.35 3.93
C PRO A 888 68.02 -3.12 3.30
N LEU A 889 68.76 -2.03 3.10
CA LEU A 889 68.20 -0.79 2.56
C LEU A 889 67.98 -0.92 1.05
N LYS A 890 68.91 -1.55 0.33
CA LYS A 890 68.76 -1.85 -1.10
C LYS A 890 67.59 -2.80 -1.38
N TRP A 891 67.40 -3.79 -0.50
CA TRP A 891 66.23 -4.66 -0.52
C TRP A 891 64.94 -3.86 -0.34
N ALA A 892 64.87 -3.01 0.68
CA ALA A 892 63.67 -2.22 0.96
C ALA A 892 63.30 -1.29 -0.21
N ILE A 893 64.29 -0.66 -0.86
CA ILE A 893 64.08 0.13 -2.08
C ILE A 893 63.43 -0.72 -3.18
N THR A 894 63.93 -1.94 -3.41
CA THR A 894 63.42 -2.85 -4.45
C THR A 894 61.96 -3.25 -4.18
N ILE A 895 61.61 -3.51 -2.92
CA ILE A 895 60.23 -3.82 -2.50
C ILE A 895 59.31 -2.61 -2.72
N CYS A 896 59.69 -1.43 -2.22
CA CYS A 896 58.89 -0.21 -2.36
C CYS A 896 58.70 0.21 -3.83
N GLU A 897 59.72 0.06 -4.68
CA GLU A 897 59.60 0.28 -6.12
C GLU A 897 58.63 -0.72 -6.77
N SER A 898 58.64 -1.97 -6.33
CA SER A 898 57.72 -3.01 -6.84
C SER A 898 56.27 -2.74 -6.45
N VAL A 899 56.02 -2.32 -5.20
CA VAL A 899 54.70 -1.88 -4.72
C VAL A 899 54.17 -0.73 -5.60
N ARG A 900 54.96 0.35 -5.74
CA ARG A 900 54.58 1.52 -6.56
C ARG A 900 54.31 1.13 -8.01
N ARG A 901 55.18 0.30 -8.60
CA ARG A 901 55.05 -0.14 -10.00
C ARG A 901 53.78 -0.98 -10.24
N ARG A 902 53.41 -1.88 -9.31
CA ARG A 902 52.21 -2.73 -9.49
C ARG A 902 50.91 -1.98 -9.20
N LEU A 903 50.90 -1.10 -8.21
CA LEU A 903 49.75 -0.23 -7.95
C LEU A 903 49.60 0.85 -9.05
N GLY A 904 50.69 1.35 -9.63
CA GLY A 904 50.66 2.25 -10.78
C GLY A 904 50.31 1.60 -12.12
N LYS A 905 50.24 0.26 -12.20
CA LYS A 905 49.88 -0.43 -13.44
C LYS A 905 48.37 -0.33 -13.69
N PRO A 906 47.91 0.20 -14.84
CA PRO A 906 46.48 0.23 -15.17
C PRO A 906 45.92 -1.20 -15.31
N SER A 907 44.68 -1.38 -14.87
CA SER A 907 43.96 -2.66 -14.96
C SER A 907 42.53 -2.42 -15.46
N GLN A 908 41.55 -3.16 -14.94
CA GLN A 908 40.14 -2.77 -15.05
C GLN A 908 39.84 -1.47 -14.28
N ASP A 909 40.67 -1.16 -13.27
CA ASP A 909 40.65 0.11 -12.56
C ASP A 909 41.70 1.09 -13.12
N PRO A 910 41.49 2.40 -12.92
CA PRO A 910 42.55 3.39 -13.01
C PRO A 910 43.81 2.99 -12.20
N PRO A 911 45.00 3.47 -12.60
CA PRO A 911 46.20 3.41 -11.77
C PRO A 911 45.93 3.90 -10.35
N LEU A 912 46.49 3.20 -9.38
CA LEU A 912 46.50 3.63 -7.98
C LEU A 912 47.87 4.25 -7.74
N GLU A 913 47.94 5.57 -7.92
CA GLU A 913 49.19 6.31 -7.82
C GLU A 913 49.63 6.40 -6.34
N VAL A 914 50.88 6.02 -6.12
CA VAL A 914 51.56 6.11 -4.82
C VAL A 914 52.65 7.18 -4.96
N ASP A 915 52.30 8.39 -4.54
CA ASP A 915 53.17 9.56 -4.62
C ASP A 915 54.11 9.60 -3.41
N SER A 916 55.42 9.59 -3.67
CA SER A 916 56.44 9.74 -2.64
C SER A 916 57.22 11.05 -2.74
N ASN A 917 56.68 12.06 -3.41
CA ASN A 917 57.35 13.34 -3.67
C ASN A 917 57.53 14.21 -2.42
N LEU A 918 56.80 13.93 -1.33
CA LEU A 918 56.95 14.65 -0.06
C LEU A 918 58.19 14.24 0.74
N ARG A 919 58.90 13.18 0.35
CA ARG A 919 60.13 12.73 1.01
C ARG A 919 61.24 13.80 0.97
N PRO A 920 62.20 13.78 1.91
CA PRO A 920 63.39 14.64 1.89
C PRO A 920 64.07 14.70 0.53
N GLU A 921 64.36 15.92 0.05
CA GLU A 921 64.95 16.22 -1.27
C GLU A 921 64.02 15.88 -2.47
N GLY A 922 62.75 15.59 -2.20
CA GLY A 922 61.70 15.32 -3.17
C GLY A 922 62.08 14.19 -4.14
N ARG A 923 61.83 14.41 -5.44
CA ARG A 923 62.14 13.42 -6.49
C ARG A 923 63.60 13.01 -6.57
N ASN A 924 64.51 13.86 -6.10
CA ASN A 924 65.95 13.61 -6.14
C ASN A 924 66.47 12.89 -4.89
N GLY A 925 65.65 12.80 -3.83
CA GLY A 925 66.00 12.09 -2.61
C GLY A 925 65.76 10.59 -2.68
N ALA A 926 66.44 9.85 -1.81
CA ALA A 926 66.28 8.41 -1.64
C ALA A 926 64.82 8.03 -1.39
N LEU A 927 64.31 7.02 -2.10
CA LEU A 927 62.92 6.56 -1.98
C LEU A 927 62.61 5.99 -0.59
N VAL A 928 63.58 5.32 0.02
CA VAL A 928 63.51 4.72 1.35
C VAL A 928 64.69 5.23 2.17
N ARG A 929 64.45 5.59 3.42
CA ARG A 929 65.49 5.98 4.39
C ARG A 929 65.27 5.26 5.72
N THR A 930 66.33 5.15 6.52
CA THR A 930 66.21 4.73 7.93
C THR A 930 65.61 5.85 8.77
N LEU A 931 65.05 5.50 9.93
CA LEU A 931 64.48 6.48 10.87
C LEU A 931 65.55 7.48 11.32
N ALA A 932 66.75 6.98 11.66
CA ALA A 932 67.88 7.83 12.02
C ALA A 932 68.27 8.81 10.89
N SER A 933 68.13 8.40 9.62
CA SER A 933 68.38 9.30 8.49
C SER A 933 67.29 10.36 8.35
N TYR A 934 66.02 10.06 8.63
CA TYR A 934 64.96 11.06 8.65
C TYR A 934 65.14 12.05 9.80
N GLU A 935 65.44 11.57 11.02
CA GLU A 935 65.70 12.42 12.19
C GLU A 935 66.85 13.39 11.94
N ARG A 936 67.95 12.88 11.38
CA ARG A 936 69.08 13.71 11.00
C ARG A 936 68.69 14.76 9.94
N TYR A 937 67.94 14.36 8.92
CA TYR A 937 67.55 15.29 7.87
C TYR A 937 66.71 16.44 8.40
N TYR A 938 65.64 16.13 9.15
CA TYR A 938 64.74 17.16 9.64
C TYR A 938 65.33 18.02 10.75
N SER A 939 66.34 17.52 11.48
CA SER A 939 67.06 18.32 12.48
C SER A 939 68.12 19.26 11.88
N GLU A 940 68.77 18.88 10.78
CA GLU A 940 69.85 19.67 10.16
C GLU A 940 69.37 20.53 8.98
N TRP A 941 68.43 20.05 8.16
CA TRP A 941 68.06 20.67 6.87
C TRP A 941 66.55 20.84 6.64
N GLY A 942 65.68 20.36 7.53
CA GLY A 942 64.23 20.39 7.35
C GLY A 942 63.68 21.81 7.16
N GLU A 943 63.02 22.06 6.02
CA GLU A 943 62.40 23.33 5.74
C GLU A 943 61.02 23.46 6.43
N THR A 944 60.58 24.69 6.72
CA THR A 944 59.33 24.94 7.46
C THR A 944 58.10 24.30 6.79
N TRP A 945 58.05 24.28 5.45
CA TRP A 945 56.93 23.66 4.75
C TRP A 945 56.96 22.13 4.82
N GLU A 946 58.16 21.50 4.89
CA GLU A 946 58.28 20.04 5.07
C GLU A 946 57.84 19.63 6.48
N LEU A 947 58.20 20.43 7.50
CA LEU A 947 57.74 20.22 8.87
C LEU A 947 56.23 20.41 9.02
N GLN A 948 55.63 21.35 8.28
CA GLN A 948 54.18 21.49 8.20
C GLN A 948 53.52 20.29 7.52
N ALA A 949 54.15 19.75 6.47
CA ALA A 949 53.66 18.56 5.79
C ALA A 949 53.66 17.35 6.74
N LEU A 950 54.67 17.19 7.60
CA LEU A 950 54.76 16.11 8.60
C LEU A 950 53.69 16.15 9.72
N LEU A 951 52.95 17.25 9.87
CA LEU A 951 51.80 17.30 10.80
C LEU A 951 50.58 16.52 10.26
N ARG A 952 50.67 16.06 9.02
CA ARG A 952 49.65 15.34 8.24
C ARG A 952 50.30 14.16 7.53
#